data_AF-A0A154M5Q8-F1
#
_entry.id   AF-A0A154M5Q8-F1
#
_cell.length_a   1.000
_cell.length_b   1.000
_cell.length_c   1.000
_cell.angle_alpha   90.00
_cell.angle_beta   90.00
_cell.angle_gamma   90.00
#
_symmetry.space_group_name_H-M   'P 1'
#
loop_
_entity.id
_entity.type
_entity.pdbx_description
1 polymer ?
#
loop_
_entity_poly.entity_id
_entity_poly.type
_entity_poly.pdbx_seq_one_letter_code
_entity_poly.pdbx_strand_id
1 'polypeptide(L)'
;MPDRIAEVWGERTPYAREAAWPRRRDLHLGDGIGESAVDRWVQSACVLCSNGCACDIAVKDGRMVGVRGRETDLVNHGRMGPKGLYGSWQWNGEDRLTRPLIRRDGELVESDWETAMDVVVRRSKELLAESGPLSHGFYTSGQLFLEEYYTLGVIGKAGLGTPHMDGNTRLCTATSAAAMKESFGSDGQPGTYADIDHCDALFLFGHNMAETQTVLWARVLDRLAGAEPPVVVAVDPRTTKVAEAAKNSGGVHLAPLPGTNQALMNGLIRELIVNKWVDEDYVSAHTLGFSELETTVEPYTPRHVAEVCGIDAGALVRAAEIFGTSGRVLSTVLQGFYQSHQATAASCQVNNLHLLRGMIGKRGGGVLQMNGQPTAQNTRECGADGDLPGFRNWQNSEHVRQLAELWNVEETTIPHWAPPTHAMQIWRYAEQGSIRFLWISATNPAVSMPELPRIREILGKEELFVVVQDGFRTETAEFADVVLPAAFWGEKQGTFTNANRTVHLSEKAVDPPGEARADLDIFLDYARRMDFRDRDGDPLIGWETPEAAFQAWQECSRGRLCDYTGLSYEKLRGDSGIQWPCDGDRPDGTERLYQDGVFATRTDECEDYGHDLLTGGTVSAQEHQALRPDGRAFLKAVEYTPPPEESGEQYPFVCTTGRTVYHFHTRTKTGRSRHLRRAAPEPWVELAAADAADLGVTDGDLVRVESVRGGVEVPVRIGRVRRGVVFLPFHYGYWDTDGEGRPRAANELTMTEWDPVSKQPLFKISAVRVTRVEG
;
A
#
# COMPACT_ATOMS: atom_id res chain seq x y z
N MET A 1 -12.35 -21.06 -21.61
CA MET A 1 -11.26 -20.62 -20.72
C MET A 1 -11.56 -21.12 -19.32
N PRO A 2 -10.56 -21.52 -18.53
CA PRO A 2 -10.78 -21.94 -17.14
C PRO A 2 -11.47 -20.83 -16.34
N ASP A 3 -12.41 -21.20 -15.47
CA ASP A 3 -13.07 -20.25 -14.58
C ASP A 3 -12.08 -19.76 -13.52
N ARG A 4 -11.49 -18.58 -13.76
CA ARG A 4 -10.52 -17.98 -12.84
C ARG A 4 -11.13 -17.49 -11.52
N ILE A 5 -12.45 -17.59 -11.31
CA ILE A 5 -13.05 -17.42 -9.97
C ILE A 5 -12.76 -18.66 -9.12
N ALA A 6 -13.05 -19.86 -9.64
CA ALA A 6 -12.76 -21.11 -8.95
C ALA A 6 -11.26 -21.47 -8.97
N GLU A 7 -10.59 -21.24 -10.09
CA GLU A 7 -9.17 -21.51 -10.30
C GLU A 7 -8.33 -20.22 -10.26
N VAL A 8 -8.30 -19.58 -9.10
CA VAL A 8 -7.67 -18.26 -8.87
C VAL A 8 -6.28 -18.13 -9.53
N TRP A 9 -5.42 -19.13 -9.35
CA TRP A 9 -4.01 -19.09 -9.78
C TRP A 9 -3.78 -19.67 -11.18
N GLY A 10 -4.80 -20.31 -11.76
CA GLY A 10 -4.75 -20.99 -13.06
C GLY A 10 -3.83 -22.22 -13.06
N GLU A 11 -3.67 -22.81 -14.25
CA GLU A 11 -2.85 -23.99 -14.51
C GLU A 11 -1.40 -23.80 -14.03
N ARG A 12 -0.84 -24.85 -13.41
CA ARG A 12 0.54 -24.86 -12.92
C ARG A 12 1.51 -25.00 -14.08
N THR A 13 2.61 -24.26 -14.02
CA THR A 13 3.75 -24.40 -14.93
C THR A 13 5.02 -24.57 -14.11
N PRO A 14 5.27 -25.78 -13.58
CA PRO A 14 6.39 -26.02 -12.68
C PRO A 14 7.74 -25.70 -13.34
N TYR A 15 8.68 -25.18 -12.55
CA TYR A 15 10.02 -24.87 -13.04
C TYR A 15 11.07 -25.03 -11.93
N ALA A 16 12.28 -25.40 -12.34
CA ALA A 16 13.39 -25.61 -11.43
C ALA A 16 13.93 -24.28 -10.89
N ARG A 17 14.64 -24.35 -9.76
CA ARG A 17 15.47 -23.24 -9.27
C ARG A 17 16.40 -22.76 -10.37
N GLU A 18 16.67 -21.44 -10.42
CA GLU A 18 17.47 -20.78 -11.46
C GLU A 18 16.86 -20.71 -12.87
N ALA A 19 15.81 -21.48 -13.17
CA ALA A 19 15.12 -21.37 -14.45
C ALA A 19 14.17 -20.16 -14.46
N ALA A 20 13.97 -19.57 -15.64
CA ALA A 20 12.99 -18.51 -15.81
C ALA A 20 11.56 -19.05 -15.64
N TRP A 21 10.71 -18.29 -14.97
CA TRP A 21 9.30 -18.63 -14.85
C TRP A 21 8.63 -18.75 -16.23
N PRO A 22 8.03 -19.91 -16.59
CA PRO A 22 7.48 -20.11 -17.93
C PRO A 22 6.41 -19.09 -18.30
N ARG A 23 6.36 -18.70 -19.57
CA ARG A 23 5.33 -17.78 -20.10
C ARG A 23 3.95 -18.45 -20.13
N ARG A 24 2.91 -17.68 -19.86
CA ARG A 24 1.50 -18.10 -19.97
C ARG A 24 0.64 -16.89 -20.31
N ARG A 25 -0.19 -16.95 -21.36
CA ARG A 25 -1.13 -15.87 -21.68
C ARG A 25 -2.49 -16.08 -21.02
N ASP A 26 -2.75 -15.36 -19.94
CA ASP A 26 -4.10 -15.26 -19.37
C ASP A 26 -4.89 -14.18 -20.12
N LEU A 27 -6.13 -14.49 -20.51
CA LEU A 27 -6.99 -13.61 -21.30
C LEU A 27 -8.43 -13.72 -20.79
N HIS A 28 -9.15 -12.62 -20.79
CA HIS A 28 -10.61 -12.61 -20.67
C HIS A 28 -11.21 -11.49 -21.51
N LEU A 29 -12.22 -11.84 -22.30
CA LEU A 29 -13.05 -10.92 -23.09
C LEU A 29 -14.51 -11.02 -22.62
N GLY A 30 -15.28 -9.97 -22.87
CA GLY A 30 -16.72 -9.95 -22.60
C GLY A 30 -17.50 -11.04 -23.33
N ASP A 31 -18.68 -11.35 -22.80
CA ASP A 31 -19.53 -12.42 -23.29
C ASP A 31 -19.80 -12.28 -24.81
N GLY A 32 -19.52 -13.34 -25.57
CA GLY A 32 -19.74 -13.37 -27.02
C GLY A 32 -18.68 -12.65 -27.86
N ILE A 33 -17.60 -12.13 -27.26
CA ILE A 33 -16.52 -11.43 -27.97
C ILE A 33 -15.33 -12.38 -28.14
N GLY A 34 -15.00 -12.69 -29.40
CA GLY A 34 -13.76 -13.40 -29.75
C GLY A 34 -12.59 -12.44 -29.99
N GLU A 35 -11.35 -12.92 -29.88
CA GLU A 35 -10.14 -12.10 -30.12
C GLU A 35 -10.12 -11.45 -31.50
N SER A 36 -10.63 -12.12 -32.54
CA SER A 36 -10.71 -11.60 -33.90
C SER A 36 -11.69 -10.44 -34.07
N ALA A 37 -12.55 -10.19 -33.07
CA ALA A 37 -13.50 -9.09 -33.07
C ALA A 37 -13.00 -7.86 -32.28
N VAL A 38 -11.77 -7.92 -31.75
CA VAL A 38 -11.12 -6.79 -31.04
C VAL A 38 -10.50 -5.86 -32.09
N ASP A 39 -10.84 -4.57 -32.03
CA ASP A 39 -10.36 -3.57 -32.99
C ASP A 39 -8.90 -3.18 -32.72
N ARG A 40 -8.54 -3.07 -31.43
CA ARG A 40 -7.19 -2.74 -30.99
C ARG A 40 -6.86 -3.33 -29.62
N TRP A 41 -5.58 -3.62 -29.44
CA TRP A 41 -4.96 -3.98 -28.18
C TRP A 41 -4.08 -2.82 -27.71
N VAL A 42 -4.36 -2.28 -26.54
CA VAL A 42 -3.67 -1.09 -26.02
C VAL A 42 -2.87 -1.46 -24.78
N GLN A 43 -1.57 -1.19 -24.81
CA GLN A 43 -0.67 -1.56 -23.72
C GLN A 43 -1.02 -0.83 -22.41
N SER A 44 -0.95 -1.57 -21.31
CA SER A 44 -1.00 -1.01 -19.97
C SER A 44 -0.44 -2.01 -18.93
N ALA A 45 -0.69 -1.75 -17.66
CA ALA A 45 -0.54 -2.71 -16.58
C ALA A 45 -1.66 -2.52 -15.55
N CYS A 46 -1.99 -3.59 -14.81
CA CYS A 46 -3.15 -3.64 -13.92
C CYS A 46 -2.99 -2.72 -12.69
N VAL A 47 -3.92 -1.78 -12.53
CA VAL A 47 -3.96 -0.81 -11.41
C VAL A 47 -4.91 -1.23 -10.27
N LEU A 48 -4.84 -2.50 -9.86
CA LEU A 48 -5.59 -3.01 -8.69
C LEU A 48 -4.65 -3.28 -7.51
N CYS A 49 -3.98 -4.43 -7.44
CA CYS A 49 -2.98 -4.62 -6.38
C CYS A 49 -1.60 -4.11 -6.81
N SER A 50 -0.69 -4.02 -5.84
CA SER A 50 0.71 -3.59 -6.01
C SER A 50 1.60 -4.48 -6.87
N ASN A 51 1.08 -5.57 -7.43
CA ASN A 51 1.88 -6.48 -8.23
C ASN A 51 2.34 -5.83 -9.54
N GLY A 52 1.49 -5.00 -10.19
CA GLY A 52 1.81 -4.35 -11.46
C GLY A 52 1.89 -5.33 -12.64
N CYS A 53 0.85 -6.14 -12.85
CA CYS A 53 0.84 -7.14 -13.94
C CYS A 53 0.65 -6.43 -15.29
N ALA A 54 1.60 -6.54 -16.21
CA ALA A 54 1.47 -5.94 -17.53
C ALA A 54 0.41 -6.64 -18.39
N CYS A 55 -0.39 -5.85 -19.10
CA CYS A 55 -1.51 -6.33 -19.89
C CYS A 55 -1.74 -5.48 -21.14
N ASP A 56 -2.46 -6.03 -22.11
CA ASP A 56 -3.08 -5.24 -23.18
C ASP A 56 -4.59 -5.19 -22.94
N ILE A 57 -5.16 -3.99 -23.05
CA ILE A 57 -6.59 -3.71 -22.98
C ILE A 57 -7.20 -3.98 -24.36
N ALA A 58 -8.22 -4.83 -24.41
CA ALA A 58 -9.00 -5.06 -25.62
C ALA A 58 -10.03 -3.95 -25.79
N VAL A 59 -10.04 -3.30 -26.96
CA VAL A 59 -11.03 -2.27 -27.29
C VAL A 59 -11.85 -2.71 -28.50
N LYS A 60 -13.16 -2.53 -28.39
CA LYS A 60 -14.12 -2.75 -29.48
C LYS A 60 -15.20 -1.68 -29.43
N ASP A 61 -15.55 -1.08 -30.56
CA ASP A 61 -16.61 -0.07 -30.66
C ASP A 61 -16.42 1.09 -29.65
N GLY A 62 -15.16 1.52 -29.46
CA GLY A 62 -14.79 2.58 -28.53
C GLY A 62 -14.89 2.21 -27.04
N ARG A 63 -15.13 0.93 -26.70
CA ARG A 63 -15.27 0.46 -25.31
C ARG A 63 -14.21 -0.58 -24.95
N MET A 64 -13.79 -0.60 -23.69
CA MET A 64 -12.99 -1.70 -23.16
C MET A 64 -13.85 -2.95 -23.05
N VAL A 65 -13.39 -4.05 -23.62
CA VAL A 65 -14.13 -5.33 -23.70
C VAL A 65 -13.35 -6.52 -23.13
N GLY A 66 -12.20 -6.28 -22.53
CA GLY A 66 -11.38 -7.35 -21.98
C GLY A 66 -9.93 -6.96 -21.79
N VAL A 67 -9.13 -7.91 -21.32
CA VAL A 67 -7.68 -7.76 -21.13
C VAL A 67 -6.97 -9.08 -21.37
N ARG A 68 -5.71 -9.01 -21.82
CA ARG A 68 -4.76 -10.15 -21.83
C ARG A 68 -3.47 -9.77 -21.13
N GLY A 69 -2.81 -10.70 -20.46
CA GLY A 69 -1.47 -10.44 -19.91
C GLY A 69 -0.39 -10.44 -21.00
N ARG A 70 0.68 -9.68 -20.78
CA ARG A 70 1.85 -9.59 -21.69
C ARG A 70 2.91 -10.62 -21.30
N GLU A 71 3.22 -11.54 -22.21
CA GLU A 71 4.04 -12.73 -21.93
C GLU A 71 5.53 -12.44 -21.69
N THR A 72 6.02 -11.31 -22.18
CA THR A 72 7.42 -10.87 -22.10
C THR A 72 7.73 -10.07 -20.84
N ASP A 73 6.70 -9.66 -20.09
CA ASP A 73 6.87 -8.77 -18.95
C ASP A 73 7.48 -9.50 -17.74
N LEU A 74 8.45 -8.85 -17.10
CA LEU A 74 9.23 -9.38 -15.99
C LEU A 74 8.41 -9.68 -14.72
N VAL A 75 7.24 -9.04 -14.56
CA VAL A 75 6.41 -9.18 -13.37
C VAL A 75 5.51 -10.41 -13.48
N ASN A 76 4.74 -10.51 -14.57
CA ASN A 76 3.65 -11.48 -14.66
C ASN A 76 3.84 -12.57 -15.72
N HIS A 77 4.76 -12.42 -16.67
CA HIS A 77 5.00 -13.41 -17.74
C HIS A 77 3.68 -13.83 -18.44
N GLY A 78 2.77 -12.87 -18.64
CA GLY A 78 1.47 -13.02 -19.28
C GLY A 78 0.31 -13.43 -18.36
N ARG A 79 0.55 -13.67 -17.07
CA ARG A 79 -0.47 -14.11 -16.12
C ARG A 79 -1.31 -12.96 -15.59
N MET A 80 -2.56 -13.24 -15.28
CA MET A 80 -3.48 -12.28 -14.69
C MET A 80 -4.26 -12.93 -13.55
N GLY A 81 -4.50 -12.15 -12.50
CA GLY A 81 -5.37 -12.54 -11.39
C GLY A 81 -6.85 -12.32 -11.72
N PRO A 82 -7.78 -12.89 -10.95
CA PRO A 82 -9.23 -12.78 -11.21
C PRO A 82 -9.70 -11.32 -11.21
N LYS A 83 -9.18 -10.51 -10.27
CA LYS A 83 -9.44 -9.06 -10.23
C LYS A 83 -9.00 -8.36 -11.51
N GLY A 84 -7.81 -8.69 -12.02
CA GLY A 84 -7.28 -8.14 -13.26
C GLY A 84 -8.11 -8.54 -14.49
N LEU A 85 -8.52 -9.82 -14.57
CA LEU A 85 -9.31 -10.34 -15.70
C LEU A 85 -10.74 -9.81 -15.74
N TYR A 86 -11.40 -9.72 -14.58
CA TYR A 86 -12.85 -9.46 -14.49
C TYR A 86 -13.20 -8.06 -13.96
N GLY A 87 -12.36 -7.47 -13.10
CA GLY A 87 -12.68 -6.24 -12.36
C GLY A 87 -11.99 -4.97 -12.86
N SER A 88 -11.03 -5.08 -13.77
CA SER A 88 -10.23 -3.94 -14.25
C SER A 88 -10.93 -3.09 -15.31
N TRP A 89 -11.97 -3.61 -15.99
CA TRP A 89 -12.62 -2.95 -17.13
C TRP A 89 -14.16 -2.98 -17.13
N GLN A 90 -14.79 -3.80 -16.26
CA GLN A 90 -16.25 -4.02 -16.24
C GLN A 90 -17.04 -2.94 -15.47
N TRP A 91 -16.59 -1.69 -15.51
CA TRP A 91 -17.18 -0.57 -14.77
C TRP A 91 -17.68 0.57 -15.67
N ASN A 92 -17.85 0.31 -16.97
CA ASN A 92 -18.45 1.24 -17.95
C ASN A 92 -20.00 1.31 -17.82
N GLY A 93 -20.53 1.21 -16.59
CA GLY A 93 -21.96 1.25 -16.31
C GLY A 93 -22.54 2.67 -16.32
N GLU A 94 -23.87 2.75 -16.20
CA GLU A 94 -24.62 4.03 -16.19
C GLU A 94 -24.35 4.88 -14.92
N ASP A 95 -23.73 4.30 -13.88
CA ASP A 95 -23.50 4.92 -12.58
C ASP A 95 -22.12 5.59 -12.45
N ARG A 96 -21.40 5.76 -13.56
CA ARG A 96 -20.19 6.59 -13.64
C ARG A 96 -20.55 8.07 -13.55
N LEU A 97 -19.72 8.83 -12.84
CA LEU A 97 -19.83 10.29 -12.86
C LEU A 97 -19.38 10.83 -14.22
N THR A 98 -20.26 11.58 -14.88
CA THR A 98 -20.02 12.15 -16.21
C THR A 98 -19.91 13.66 -16.23
N ARG A 99 -20.41 14.34 -15.19
CA ARG A 99 -20.39 15.80 -15.07
C ARG A 99 -20.12 16.19 -13.61
N PRO A 100 -19.52 17.37 -13.35
CA PRO A 100 -19.35 17.87 -12.00
C PRO A 100 -20.68 17.95 -11.24
N LEU A 101 -20.64 17.73 -9.94
CA LEU A 101 -21.76 17.97 -9.03
C LEU A 101 -21.37 19.07 -8.03
N ILE A 102 -22.32 19.93 -7.67
CA ILE A 102 -22.14 20.94 -6.62
C ILE A 102 -23.29 20.80 -5.63
N ARG A 103 -23.00 20.93 -4.33
CA ARG A 103 -24.02 20.94 -3.29
C ARG A 103 -24.78 22.27 -3.31
N ARG A 104 -26.10 22.20 -3.45
CA ARG A 104 -27.03 23.33 -3.37
C ARG A 104 -28.24 22.90 -2.55
N ASP A 105 -28.62 23.71 -1.57
CA ASP A 105 -29.76 23.43 -0.67
C ASP A 105 -29.70 22.03 -0.03
N GLY A 106 -28.49 21.57 0.29
CA GLY A 106 -28.24 20.26 0.90
C GLY A 106 -28.09 19.09 -0.07
N GLU A 107 -28.39 19.27 -1.37
CA GLU A 107 -28.37 18.20 -2.38
C GLU A 107 -27.25 18.41 -3.42
N LEU A 108 -26.66 17.30 -3.90
CA LEU A 108 -25.72 17.33 -5.02
C LEU A 108 -26.48 17.45 -6.35
N VAL A 109 -26.27 18.55 -7.07
CA VAL A 109 -26.89 18.81 -8.38
C VAL A 109 -25.82 18.89 -9.46
N GLU A 110 -26.15 18.42 -10.67
CA GLU A 110 -25.24 18.52 -11.82
C GLU A 110 -24.87 19.98 -12.14
N SER A 111 -23.61 20.17 -12.55
CA SER A 111 -23.05 21.44 -12.97
C SER A 111 -22.08 21.26 -14.13
N ASP A 112 -21.58 22.36 -14.67
CA ASP A 112 -20.49 22.37 -15.63
C ASP A 112 -19.13 22.58 -14.94
N TRP A 113 -18.05 22.29 -15.66
CA TRP A 113 -16.69 22.40 -15.13
C TRP A 113 -16.29 23.81 -14.74
N GLU A 114 -16.71 24.83 -15.49
CA GLU A 114 -16.37 26.22 -15.18
C GLU A 114 -16.96 26.62 -13.83
N THR A 115 -18.27 26.37 -13.64
CA THR A 115 -18.96 26.68 -12.39
C THR A 115 -18.39 25.90 -11.21
N ALA A 116 -18.15 24.60 -11.37
CA ALA A 116 -17.61 23.76 -10.30
C ALA A 116 -16.20 24.18 -9.89
N MET A 117 -15.31 24.40 -10.85
CA MET A 117 -13.94 24.83 -10.56
C MET A 117 -13.89 26.25 -10.01
N ASP A 118 -14.77 27.15 -10.45
CA ASP A 118 -14.86 28.50 -9.88
C ASP A 118 -15.28 28.47 -8.40
N VAL A 119 -16.18 27.57 -8.01
CA VAL A 119 -16.53 27.36 -6.59
C VAL A 119 -15.31 26.89 -5.79
N VAL A 120 -14.57 25.89 -6.30
CA VAL A 120 -13.36 25.36 -5.65
C VAL A 120 -12.29 26.45 -5.52
N VAL A 121 -11.98 27.17 -6.60
CA VAL A 121 -10.94 28.20 -6.66
C VAL A 121 -11.31 29.40 -5.79
N ARG A 122 -12.56 29.86 -5.85
CA ARG A 122 -13.03 30.96 -5.00
C ARG A 122 -12.87 30.60 -3.52
N ARG A 123 -13.36 29.42 -3.11
CA ARG A 123 -13.24 28.98 -1.71
C ARG A 123 -11.79 28.80 -1.29
N SER A 124 -10.94 28.28 -2.16
CA SER A 124 -9.51 28.15 -1.92
C SER A 124 -8.85 29.52 -1.69
N LYS A 125 -9.08 30.50 -2.58
CA LYS A 125 -8.55 31.87 -2.47
C LYS A 125 -9.07 32.60 -1.22
N GLU A 126 -10.35 32.44 -0.89
CA GLU A 126 -10.94 32.98 0.34
C GLU A 126 -10.19 32.47 1.59
N LEU A 127 -9.99 31.16 1.69
CA LEU A 127 -9.33 30.55 2.84
C LEU A 127 -7.83 30.87 2.91
N LEU A 128 -7.14 30.94 1.77
CA LEU A 128 -5.74 31.40 1.73
C LEU A 128 -5.61 32.84 2.22
N ALA A 129 -6.54 33.73 1.84
CA ALA A 129 -6.53 35.12 2.30
C ALA A 129 -6.88 35.26 3.79
N GLU A 130 -7.79 34.41 4.30
CA GLU A 130 -8.27 34.48 5.69
C GLU A 130 -7.33 33.78 6.69
N SER A 131 -6.77 32.62 6.32
CA SER A 131 -6.06 31.71 7.24
C SER A 131 -4.75 31.15 6.71
N GLY A 132 -4.40 31.46 5.47
CA GLY A 132 -3.19 30.97 4.85
C GLY A 132 -3.21 29.46 4.56
N PRO A 133 -2.06 28.88 4.22
CA PRO A 133 -1.97 27.56 3.60
C PRO A 133 -2.29 26.39 4.54
N LEU A 134 -2.21 26.60 5.85
CA LEU A 134 -2.56 25.59 6.86
C LEU A 134 -4.06 25.24 6.85
N SER A 135 -4.89 26.02 6.13
CA SER A 135 -6.32 25.73 5.98
C SER A 135 -6.64 24.66 4.93
N HIS A 136 -5.66 24.24 4.12
CA HIS A 136 -5.83 23.31 3.01
C HIS A 136 -5.22 21.95 3.32
N GLY A 137 -6.01 20.89 3.18
CA GLY A 137 -5.58 19.50 3.24
C GLY A 137 -5.89 18.74 1.95
N PHE A 138 -4.98 17.84 1.57
CA PHE A 138 -5.18 16.89 0.48
C PHE A 138 -5.11 15.47 1.03
N TYR A 139 -6.21 14.71 0.85
CA TYR A 139 -6.30 13.31 1.23
C TYR A 139 -6.38 12.43 -0.02
N THR A 140 -5.24 11.93 -0.47
CA THR A 140 -5.08 11.20 -1.74
C THR A 140 -5.16 9.68 -1.58
N SER A 141 -4.76 8.95 -2.61
CA SER A 141 -4.75 7.49 -2.67
C SER A 141 -3.39 6.94 -3.09
N GLY A 142 -3.24 5.61 -3.16
CA GLY A 142 -2.16 4.93 -3.88
C GLY A 142 -2.59 4.39 -5.26
N GLN A 143 -3.52 5.08 -5.94
CA GLN A 143 -4.17 4.64 -7.18
C GLN A 143 -4.08 5.65 -8.35
N LEU A 144 -3.41 6.79 -8.18
CA LEU A 144 -3.16 7.76 -9.25
C LEU A 144 -1.88 7.41 -10.03
N PHE A 145 -1.62 8.08 -11.13
CA PHE A 145 -0.37 7.96 -11.89
C PHE A 145 0.71 8.90 -11.36
N LEU A 146 1.96 8.60 -11.68
CA LEU A 146 3.15 9.33 -11.24
C LEU A 146 3.05 10.83 -11.57
N GLU A 147 2.60 11.15 -12.78
CA GLU A 147 2.45 12.51 -13.30
C GLU A 147 1.47 13.33 -12.46
N GLU A 148 0.42 12.67 -11.97
CA GLU A 148 -0.65 13.24 -11.16
C GLU A 148 -0.14 13.53 -9.75
N TYR A 149 0.60 12.58 -9.16
CA TYR A 149 1.22 12.77 -7.85
C TYR A 149 2.29 13.85 -7.85
N TYR A 150 3.16 13.87 -8.86
CA TYR A 150 4.21 14.88 -8.94
C TYR A 150 3.62 16.27 -9.10
N THR A 151 2.64 16.43 -9.99
CA THR A 151 1.92 17.70 -10.17
C THR A 151 1.23 18.15 -8.88
N LEU A 152 0.53 17.24 -8.19
CA LEU A 152 -0.09 17.54 -6.91
C LEU A 152 0.96 17.92 -5.83
N GLY A 153 2.10 17.23 -5.80
CA GLY A 153 3.21 17.51 -4.90
C GLY A 153 3.76 18.93 -5.06
N VAL A 154 3.93 19.40 -6.30
CA VAL A 154 4.36 20.77 -6.60
C VAL A 154 3.27 21.78 -6.26
N ILE A 155 2.01 21.52 -6.61
CA ILE A 155 0.87 22.38 -6.25
C ILE A 155 0.78 22.57 -4.72
N GLY A 156 0.87 21.49 -3.95
CA GLY A 156 0.73 21.57 -2.50
C GLY A 156 1.91 22.28 -1.83
N LYS A 157 3.14 21.91 -2.19
CA LYS A 157 4.34 22.38 -1.47
C LYS A 157 4.90 23.69 -1.98
N ALA A 158 4.87 23.93 -3.28
CA ALA A 158 5.42 25.13 -3.90
C ALA A 158 4.33 26.13 -4.32
N GLY A 159 3.15 25.66 -4.70
CA GLY A 159 2.03 26.53 -5.08
C GLY A 159 1.29 27.10 -3.87
N LEU A 160 0.82 26.21 -2.99
CA LEU A 160 0.08 26.56 -1.78
C LEU A 160 1.00 26.80 -0.59
N GLY A 161 2.05 25.99 -0.43
CA GLY A 161 2.87 25.97 0.79
C GLY A 161 2.17 25.26 1.96
N THR A 162 1.31 24.27 1.68
CA THR A 162 0.64 23.48 2.72
C THR A 162 1.44 22.21 3.05
N PRO A 163 1.65 21.89 4.34
CA PRO A 163 2.24 20.61 4.77
C PRO A 163 1.19 19.49 4.86
N HIS A 164 -0.09 19.78 4.63
CA HIS A 164 -1.20 18.85 4.88
C HIS A 164 -1.52 18.00 3.65
N MET A 165 -0.61 17.09 3.32
CA MET A 165 -0.77 16.15 2.22
C MET A 165 -0.48 14.75 2.71
N ASP A 166 -1.44 13.85 2.61
CA ASP A 166 -1.24 12.42 2.81
C ASP A 166 -2.39 11.66 2.15
N GLY A 167 -2.47 10.35 2.30
CA GLY A 167 -3.57 9.59 1.72
C GLY A 167 -3.82 8.25 2.38
N ASN A 168 -4.60 7.43 1.69
CA ASN A 168 -4.85 6.06 2.13
C ASN A 168 -3.60 5.16 2.06
N THR A 169 -2.49 5.64 1.47
CA THR A 169 -1.17 5.02 1.56
C THR A 169 -0.66 5.01 3.00
N ARG A 170 -0.99 6.02 3.83
CA ARG A 170 -0.74 5.99 5.28
C ARG A 170 -1.41 4.81 5.97
N LEU A 171 -2.61 4.47 5.53
CA LEU A 171 -3.40 3.36 6.06
C LEU A 171 -2.83 1.99 5.67
N CYS A 172 -1.92 1.93 4.71
CA CYS A 172 -1.53 0.69 4.04
C CYS A 172 -0.01 0.46 4.03
N THR A 173 0.77 1.39 3.49
CA THR A 173 2.18 1.18 3.09
C THR A 173 3.17 2.06 3.84
N ALA A 174 2.72 2.93 4.74
CA ALA A 174 3.62 3.79 5.50
C ALA A 174 4.64 3.01 6.34
N THR A 175 4.25 1.89 6.94
CA THR A 175 5.20 1.03 7.67
C THR A 175 6.26 0.42 6.76
N SER A 176 5.93 0.09 5.51
CA SER A 176 6.93 -0.36 4.54
C SER A 176 7.98 0.73 4.31
N ALA A 177 7.55 1.97 4.10
CA ALA A 177 8.44 3.12 3.92
C ALA A 177 9.32 3.34 5.15
N ALA A 178 8.70 3.43 6.32
CA ALA A 178 9.40 3.68 7.57
C ALA A 178 10.45 2.60 7.85
N ALA A 179 10.11 1.32 7.71
CA ALA A 179 11.06 0.23 7.96
C ALA A 179 12.28 0.27 7.01
N MET A 180 12.07 0.65 5.74
CA MET A 180 13.17 0.81 4.79
C MET A 180 14.06 2.00 5.14
N LYS A 181 13.47 3.16 5.47
CA LYS A 181 14.21 4.36 5.90
C LYS A 181 15.01 4.09 7.17
N GLU A 182 14.41 3.46 8.17
CA GLU A 182 15.06 3.16 9.45
C GLU A 182 16.24 2.18 9.31
N SER A 183 16.17 1.20 8.41
CA SER A 183 17.24 0.21 8.22
C SER A 183 18.28 0.62 7.18
N PHE A 184 17.86 1.22 6.07
CA PHE A 184 18.68 1.43 4.86
C PHE A 184 18.82 2.90 4.47
N GLY A 185 18.20 3.82 5.20
CA GLY A 185 18.32 5.27 5.03
C GLY A 185 17.40 5.88 3.96
N SER A 186 16.77 5.05 3.12
CA SER A 186 15.77 5.50 2.15
C SER A 186 14.78 4.39 1.83
N ASP A 187 13.58 4.76 1.38
CA ASP A 187 12.65 3.84 0.75
C ASP A 187 13.21 3.26 -0.56
N GLY A 188 12.80 2.03 -0.86
CA GLY A 188 13.25 1.29 -2.03
C GLY A 188 13.48 -0.16 -1.69
N GLN A 189 12.73 -1.05 -2.35
CA GLN A 189 12.84 -2.48 -2.11
C GLN A 189 14.20 -3.01 -2.59
N PRO A 190 15.04 -3.57 -1.71
CA PRO A 190 16.33 -4.09 -2.11
C PRO A 190 16.23 -5.42 -2.86
N GLY A 191 15.22 -6.23 -2.52
CA GLY A 191 14.90 -7.47 -3.23
C GLY A 191 14.05 -7.25 -4.49
N THR A 192 13.82 -8.33 -5.22
CA THR A 192 12.99 -8.35 -6.43
C THR A 192 12.09 -9.59 -6.48
N TYR A 193 11.01 -9.54 -7.28
CA TYR A 193 10.17 -10.70 -7.55
C TYR A 193 10.92 -11.88 -8.18
N ALA A 194 12.04 -11.61 -8.89
CA ALA A 194 12.89 -12.67 -9.42
C ALA A 194 13.57 -13.50 -8.32
N ASP A 195 13.69 -12.99 -7.08
CA ASP A 195 14.29 -13.76 -5.99
C ASP A 195 13.47 -15.00 -5.60
N ILE A 196 12.17 -15.04 -5.94
CA ILE A 196 11.32 -16.24 -5.82
C ILE A 196 11.87 -17.40 -6.66
N ASP A 197 12.50 -17.11 -7.79
CA ASP A 197 13.05 -18.13 -8.69
C ASP A 197 14.33 -18.79 -8.12
N HIS A 198 14.96 -18.13 -7.14
CA HIS A 198 16.32 -18.40 -6.71
C HIS A 198 16.44 -18.78 -5.24
N CYS A 199 15.44 -18.43 -4.41
CA CYS A 199 15.47 -18.71 -2.99
C CYS A 199 15.35 -20.22 -2.70
N ASP A 200 15.93 -20.63 -1.56
CA ASP A 200 15.74 -21.95 -0.96
C ASP A 200 14.85 -21.90 0.28
N ALA A 201 14.59 -20.71 0.83
CA ALA A 201 13.53 -20.46 1.80
C ALA A 201 12.75 -19.15 1.51
N LEU A 202 11.44 -19.20 1.76
CA LEU A 202 10.53 -18.07 1.58
C LEU A 202 9.75 -17.80 2.87
N PHE A 203 9.93 -16.62 3.44
CA PHE A 203 9.23 -16.16 4.65
C PHE A 203 8.15 -15.15 4.30
N LEU A 204 6.93 -15.35 4.80
CA LEU A 204 5.79 -14.46 4.60
C LEU A 204 5.29 -13.95 5.95
N PHE A 205 5.59 -12.69 6.26
CA PHE A 205 5.23 -12.03 7.51
C PHE A 205 3.94 -11.21 7.34
N GLY A 206 2.83 -11.70 7.91
CA GLY A 206 1.53 -11.05 7.80
C GLY A 206 1.05 -10.89 6.36
N HIS A 207 1.46 -11.80 5.47
CA HIS A 207 1.27 -11.69 4.03
C HIS A 207 0.52 -12.90 3.47
N ASN A 208 -0.81 -12.76 3.37
CA ASN A 208 -1.67 -13.69 2.63
C ASN A 208 -1.56 -13.48 1.11
N MET A 209 -0.36 -13.69 0.56
CA MET A 209 -0.01 -13.48 -0.85
C MET A 209 -1.00 -14.19 -1.80
N ALA A 210 -1.52 -15.33 -1.37
CA ALA A 210 -2.49 -16.14 -2.10
C ALA A 210 -3.78 -15.38 -2.50
N GLU A 211 -4.19 -14.39 -1.70
CA GLU A 211 -5.40 -13.58 -1.96
C GLU A 211 -5.09 -12.12 -2.31
N THR A 212 -3.94 -11.60 -1.86
CA THR A 212 -3.56 -10.20 -2.05
C THR A 212 -2.68 -9.96 -3.29
N GLN A 213 -1.84 -10.92 -3.69
CA GLN A 213 -0.95 -10.86 -4.85
C GLN A 213 -0.99 -12.20 -5.61
N THR A 214 -2.16 -12.53 -6.17
CA THR A 214 -2.44 -13.85 -6.75
C THR A 214 -1.48 -14.28 -7.86
N VAL A 215 -0.94 -13.34 -8.64
CA VAL A 215 0.04 -13.65 -9.70
C VAL A 215 1.40 -14.00 -9.09
N LEU A 216 1.85 -13.24 -8.09
CA LEU A 216 3.09 -13.57 -7.36
C LEU A 216 2.96 -14.92 -6.65
N TRP A 217 1.80 -15.19 -6.04
CA TRP A 217 1.54 -16.50 -5.45
C TRP A 217 1.53 -17.63 -6.49
N ALA A 218 1.04 -17.38 -7.71
CA ALA A 218 1.13 -18.35 -8.79
C ALA A 218 2.59 -18.69 -9.12
N ARG A 219 3.51 -17.71 -9.06
CA ARG A 219 4.96 -17.93 -9.22
C ARG A 219 5.51 -18.82 -8.10
N VAL A 220 5.15 -18.54 -6.85
CA VAL A 220 5.53 -19.38 -5.69
C VAL A 220 5.02 -20.81 -5.84
N LEU A 221 3.74 -20.99 -6.19
CA LEU A 221 3.16 -22.31 -6.40
C LEU A 221 3.85 -23.08 -7.54
N ASP A 222 4.26 -22.41 -8.60
CA ASP A 222 5.01 -23.02 -9.71
C ASP A 222 6.44 -23.42 -9.29
N ARG A 223 7.08 -22.65 -8.39
CA ARG A 223 8.35 -23.06 -7.76
C ARG A 223 8.19 -24.26 -6.85
N LEU A 224 7.14 -24.28 -6.03
CA LEU A 224 6.87 -25.38 -5.10
C LEU A 224 6.56 -26.69 -5.83
N ALA A 225 5.96 -26.62 -7.02
CA ALA A 225 5.69 -27.79 -7.85
C ALA A 225 6.90 -28.25 -8.67
N GLY A 226 7.95 -27.42 -8.79
CA GLY A 226 9.13 -27.70 -9.59
C GLY A 226 10.22 -28.49 -8.86
N ALA A 227 11.36 -28.69 -9.53
CA ALA A 227 12.54 -29.26 -8.90
C ALA A 227 13.15 -28.26 -7.88
N GLU A 228 13.69 -28.80 -6.79
CA GLU A 228 14.31 -28.03 -5.70
C GLU A 228 13.40 -26.92 -5.17
N PRO A 229 12.19 -27.26 -4.66
CA PRO A 229 11.26 -26.27 -4.15
C PRO A 229 11.82 -25.59 -2.88
N PRO A 230 11.56 -24.29 -2.67
CA PRO A 230 11.92 -23.63 -1.43
C PRO A 230 11.07 -24.13 -0.26
N VAL A 231 11.61 -24.04 0.95
CA VAL A 231 10.83 -24.22 2.19
C VAL A 231 10.09 -22.92 2.50
N VAL A 232 8.80 -23.01 2.84
CA VAL A 232 7.97 -21.84 3.13
C VAL A 232 7.70 -21.70 4.62
N VAL A 233 7.90 -20.50 5.16
CA VAL A 233 7.48 -20.13 6.52
C VAL A 233 6.42 -19.05 6.44
N ALA A 234 5.27 -19.29 7.08
CA ALA A 234 4.15 -18.37 7.13
C ALA A 234 3.95 -17.87 8.56
N VAL A 235 3.96 -16.54 8.74
CA VAL A 235 3.61 -15.89 10.01
C VAL A 235 2.27 -15.19 9.85
N ASP A 236 1.19 -15.84 10.30
CA ASP A 236 -0.18 -15.36 10.14
C ASP A 236 -1.10 -16.01 11.20
N PRO A 237 -1.88 -15.25 11.99
CA PRO A 237 -2.85 -15.83 12.93
C PRO A 237 -3.90 -16.74 12.26
N ARG A 238 -4.13 -16.58 10.96
CA ARG A 238 -5.06 -17.37 10.16
C ARG A 238 -4.33 -18.51 9.46
N THR A 239 -5.00 -19.66 9.33
CA THR A 239 -4.50 -20.78 8.52
C THR A 239 -4.91 -20.54 7.06
N THR A 240 -4.21 -19.61 6.41
CA THR A 240 -4.40 -19.25 4.99
C THR A 240 -3.81 -20.29 4.04
N LYS A 241 -3.99 -20.10 2.72
CA LYS A 241 -3.35 -20.93 1.69
C LYS A 241 -1.82 -20.86 1.73
N VAL A 242 -1.27 -19.76 2.22
CA VAL A 242 0.16 -19.61 2.48
C VAL A 242 0.59 -20.50 3.65
N ALA A 243 -0.17 -20.52 4.74
CA ALA A 243 0.09 -21.40 5.88
C ALA A 243 -0.02 -22.89 5.52
N GLU A 244 -0.95 -23.26 4.64
CA GLU A 244 -1.02 -24.62 4.08
C GLU A 244 0.24 -24.97 3.28
N ALA A 245 0.69 -24.08 2.40
CA ALA A 245 1.91 -24.28 1.62
C ALA A 245 3.15 -24.40 2.52
N ALA A 246 3.24 -23.61 3.60
CA ALA A 246 4.30 -23.72 4.60
C ALA A 246 4.39 -25.14 5.15
N LYS A 247 3.27 -25.70 5.62
CA LYS A 247 3.19 -27.07 6.13
C LYS A 247 3.56 -28.11 5.05
N ASN A 248 3.06 -27.94 3.83
CA ASN A 248 3.29 -28.89 2.74
C ASN A 248 4.75 -28.89 2.24
N SER A 249 5.45 -27.76 2.34
CA SER A 249 6.87 -27.62 1.97
C SER A 249 7.85 -28.13 3.05
N GLY A 250 7.35 -28.66 4.18
CA GLY A 250 8.19 -29.04 5.33
C GLY A 250 8.69 -27.85 6.16
N GLY A 251 8.07 -26.67 5.97
CA GLY A 251 8.35 -25.46 6.73
C GLY A 251 7.42 -25.28 7.93
N VAL A 252 7.16 -24.02 8.30
CA VAL A 252 6.48 -23.69 9.57
C VAL A 252 5.33 -22.69 9.35
N HIS A 253 4.19 -22.96 9.97
CA HIS A 253 3.13 -21.96 10.17
C HIS A 253 3.20 -21.45 11.62
N LEU A 254 3.69 -20.24 11.80
CA LEU A 254 3.64 -19.50 13.06
C LEU A 254 2.36 -18.68 13.09
N ALA A 255 1.48 -18.97 14.05
CA ALA A 255 0.19 -18.31 14.18
C ALA A 255 0.13 -17.41 15.42
N PRO A 256 0.91 -16.32 15.52
CA PRO A 256 0.97 -15.48 16.73
C PRO A 256 -0.38 -14.83 17.04
N LEU A 257 -0.60 -14.48 18.31
CA LEU A 257 -1.70 -13.60 18.71
C LEU A 257 -1.51 -12.22 18.04
N PRO A 258 -2.58 -11.61 17.48
CA PRO A 258 -2.48 -10.26 16.92
C PRO A 258 -1.88 -9.28 17.93
N GLY A 259 -0.94 -8.46 17.48
CA GLY A 259 -0.20 -7.52 18.35
C GLY A 259 1.15 -8.04 18.85
N THR A 260 1.44 -9.33 18.77
CA THR A 260 2.68 -9.90 19.36
C THR A 260 3.87 -9.97 18.40
N ASN A 261 3.82 -9.25 17.28
CA ASN A 261 4.80 -9.32 16.20
C ASN A 261 6.23 -9.03 16.70
N GLN A 262 6.42 -8.00 17.54
CA GLN A 262 7.76 -7.61 18.01
C GLN A 262 8.39 -8.66 18.93
N ALA A 263 7.62 -9.27 19.83
CA ALA A 263 8.09 -10.36 20.68
C ALA A 263 8.52 -11.57 19.84
N LEU A 264 7.73 -11.93 18.82
CA LEU A 264 8.06 -13.00 17.88
C LEU A 264 9.40 -12.73 17.19
N MET A 265 9.57 -11.51 16.66
CA MET A 265 10.76 -11.16 15.90
C MET A 265 12.02 -11.09 16.76
N ASN A 266 11.93 -10.55 17.98
CA ASN A 266 13.04 -10.57 18.93
C ASN A 266 13.46 -12.02 19.25
N GLY A 267 12.48 -12.94 19.38
CA GLY A 267 12.75 -14.37 19.53
C GLY A 267 13.51 -14.98 18.35
N LEU A 268 13.09 -14.71 17.12
CA LEU A 268 13.77 -15.21 15.91
C LEU A 268 15.22 -14.71 15.83
N ILE A 269 15.45 -13.42 16.07
CA ILE A 269 16.78 -12.82 16.04
C ILE A 269 17.66 -13.41 17.15
N ARG A 270 17.13 -13.54 18.37
CA ARG A 270 17.85 -14.18 19.48
C ARG A 270 18.35 -15.56 19.10
N GLU A 271 17.51 -16.37 18.47
CA GLU A 271 17.88 -17.72 18.05
C GLU A 271 18.98 -17.71 16.97
N LEU A 272 19.00 -16.75 16.04
CA LEU A 272 20.12 -16.59 15.10
C LEU A 272 21.44 -16.30 15.83
N ILE A 273 21.41 -15.42 16.84
CA ILE A 273 22.59 -15.03 17.61
C ILE A 273 23.11 -16.20 18.47
N VAL A 274 22.23 -16.82 19.28
CA VAL A 274 22.59 -17.93 20.19
C VAL A 274 23.13 -19.15 19.44
N ASN A 275 22.58 -19.44 18.24
CA ASN A 275 23.01 -20.56 17.42
C ASN A 275 24.19 -20.22 16.48
N LYS A 276 24.73 -18.99 16.56
CA LYS A 276 25.87 -18.51 15.75
C LYS A 276 25.62 -18.63 14.25
N TRP A 277 24.42 -18.27 13.81
CA TRP A 277 24.09 -18.18 12.39
C TRP A 277 24.33 -16.78 11.81
N VAL A 278 24.84 -15.84 12.60
CA VAL A 278 25.19 -14.49 12.15
C VAL A 278 26.43 -14.52 11.24
N ASP A 279 26.39 -13.78 10.14
CA ASP A 279 27.55 -13.46 9.30
C ASP A 279 28.33 -12.30 9.98
N GLU A 280 29.24 -12.66 10.89
CA GLU A 280 29.96 -11.69 11.72
C GLU A 280 30.80 -10.70 10.89
N ASP A 281 31.43 -11.17 9.81
CA ASP A 281 32.24 -10.34 8.91
C ASP A 281 31.37 -9.30 8.21
N TYR A 282 30.22 -9.72 7.65
CA TYR A 282 29.28 -8.81 7.02
C TYR A 282 28.72 -7.79 8.02
N VAL A 283 28.28 -8.25 9.19
CA VAL A 283 27.71 -7.39 10.24
C VAL A 283 28.72 -6.34 10.68
N SER A 284 29.97 -6.73 10.90
CA SER A 284 31.04 -5.80 11.30
C SER A 284 31.33 -4.74 10.22
N ALA A 285 31.35 -5.15 8.95
CA ALA A 285 31.69 -4.27 7.83
C ALA A 285 30.53 -3.34 7.42
N HIS A 286 29.29 -3.83 7.42
CA HIS A 286 28.18 -3.19 6.72
C HIS A 286 27.05 -2.71 7.63
N THR A 287 27.16 -2.88 8.96
CA THR A 287 26.06 -2.52 9.88
C THR A 287 26.50 -1.71 11.10
N LEU A 288 25.51 -1.13 11.77
CA LEU A 288 25.60 -0.44 13.06
C LEU A 288 24.54 -1.00 14.02
N GLY A 289 24.82 -1.04 15.32
CA GLY A 289 23.81 -1.36 16.36
C GLY A 289 23.77 -2.82 16.84
N PHE A 290 24.69 -3.69 16.41
CA PHE A 290 24.65 -5.12 16.78
C PHE A 290 24.66 -5.38 18.29
N SER A 291 25.52 -4.71 19.07
CA SER A 291 25.62 -4.92 20.53
C SER A 291 24.34 -4.52 21.28
N GLU A 292 23.66 -3.47 20.81
CA GLU A 292 22.38 -3.05 21.37
C GLU A 292 21.31 -4.09 21.04
N LEU A 293 21.23 -4.53 19.77
CA LEU A 293 20.32 -5.58 19.34
C LEU A 293 20.49 -6.87 20.14
N GLU A 294 21.73 -7.34 20.31
CA GLU A 294 22.04 -8.54 21.10
C GLU A 294 21.52 -8.43 22.53
N THR A 295 21.76 -7.28 23.19
CA THR A 295 21.30 -7.02 24.55
C THR A 295 19.77 -7.01 24.63
N THR A 296 19.11 -6.34 23.69
CA THR A 296 17.65 -6.22 23.68
C THR A 296 16.96 -7.56 23.45
N VAL A 297 17.51 -8.46 22.61
CA VAL A 297 16.84 -9.72 22.28
C VAL A 297 17.14 -10.86 23.26
N GLU A 298 18.15 -10.72 24.13
CA GLU A 298 18.56 -11.76 25.09
C GLU A 298 17.38 -12.34 25.91
N PRO A 299 16.46 -11.52 26.46
CA PRO A 299 15.35 -12.01 27.28
C PRO A 299 14.29 -12.81 26.51
N TYR A 300 14.27 -12.72 25.17
CA TYR A 300 13.24 -13.29 24.32
C TYR A 300 13.47 -14.77 24.01
N THR A 301 13.65 -15.58 25.06
CA THR A 301 13.80 -17.04 24.92
C THR A 301 12.61 -17.67 24.21
N PRO A 302 12.76 -18.82 23.54
CA PRO A 302 11.64 -19.48 22.85
C PRO A 302 10.43 -19.74 23.73
N ARG A 303 10.64 -20.05 25.01
CA ARG A 303 9.56 -20.23 25.99
C ARG A 303 8.84 -18.90 26.26
N HIS A 304 9.58 -17.83 26.54
CA HIS A 304 8.98 -16.52 26.81
C HIS A 304 8.17 -16.04 25.61
N VAL A 305 8.72 -16.17 24.40
CA VAL A 305 8.04 -15.77 23.16
C VAL A 305 6.81 -16.63 22.89
N ALA A 306 6.87 -17.94 23.17
CA ALA A 306 5.71 -18.83 23.06
C ALA A 306 4.58 -18.43 24.01
N GLU A 307 4.90 -18.03 25.25
CA GLU A 307 3.94 -17.54 26.23
C GLU A 307 3.28 -16.23 25.76
N VAL A 308 4.06 -15.25 25.29
CA VAL A 308 3.55 -13.96 24.80
C VAL A 308 2.73 -14.12 23.52
N CYS A 309 3.26 -14.83 22.52
CA CYS A 309 2.63 -14.93 21.20
C CYS A 309 1.55 -16.00 21.13
N GLY A 310 1.43 -16.86 22.15
CA GLY A 310 0.54 -18.02 22.14
C GLY A 310 0.83 -18.97 20.96
N ILE A 311 2.10 -19.33 20.77
CA ILE A 311 2.60 -20.26 19.73
C ILE A 311 3.39 -21.42 20.36
N ASP A 312 3.74 -22.42 19.56
CA ASP A 312 4.67 -23.47 19.98
C ASP A 312 6.13 -22.95 19.95
N ALA A 313 6.87 -23.16 21.05
CA ALA A 313 8.27 -22.76 21.15
C ALA A 313 9.17 -23.52 20.16
N GLY A 314 8.87 -24.79 19.89
CA GLY A 314 9.60 -25.59 18.91
C GLY A 314 9.42 -25.07 17.48
N ALA A 315 8.22 -24.59 17.14
CA ALA A 315 7.95 -23.94 15.86
C ALA A 315 8.77 -22.66 15.68
N LEU A 316 8.95 -21.84 16.74
CA LEU A 316 9.82 -20.67 16.70
C LEU A 316 11.28 -21.07 16.40
N VAL A 317 11.81 -22.03 17.17
CA VAL A 317 13.18 -22.54 17.00
C VAL A 317 13.37 -23.09 15.59
N ARG A 318 12.39 -23.85 15.08
CA ARG A 318 12.43 -24.41 13.72
C ARG A 318 12.40 -23.31 12.65
N ALA A 319 11.60 -22.26 12.83
CA ALA A 319 11.59 -21.14 11.90
C ALA A 319 12.92 -20.39 11.89
N ALA A 320 13.53 -20.17 13.06
CA ALA A 320 14.86 -19.59 13.17
C ALA A 320 15.94 -20.47 12.52
N GLU A 321 15.87 -21.79 12.71
CA GLU A 321 16.76 -22.75 12.06
C GLU A 321 16.67 -22.70 10.53
N ILE A 322 15.45 -22.69 9.99
CA ILE A 322 15.23 -22.54 8.55
C ILE A 322 15.89 -21.25 8.06
N PHE A 323 15.70 -20.13 8.75
CA PHE A 323 16.29 -18.86 8.34
C PHE A 323 17.82 -18.87 8.44
N GLY A 324 18.37 -19.30 9.58
CA GLY A 324 19.80 -19.23 9.87
C GLY A 324 20.65 -20.20 9.06
N THR A 325 20.09 -21.34 8.63
CA THR A 325 20.81 -22.38 7.89
C THR A 325 20.58 -22.36 6.38
N SER A 326 19.57 -21.63 5.90
CA SER A 326 19.31 -21.46 4.47
C SER A 326 20.33 -20.53 3.81
N GLY A 327 20.67 -20.81 2.55
CA GLY A 327 21.65 -20.02 1.79
C GLY A 327 21.04 -18.78 1.14
N ARG A 328 19.75 -18.82 0.79
CA ARG A 328 19.06 -17.77 0.05
C ARG A 328 17.63 -17.62 0.55
N VAL A 329 17.45 -16.71 1.50
CA VAL A 329 16.14 -16.43 2.08
C VAL A 329 15.53 -15.21 1.42
N LEU A 330 14.29 -15.32 0.96
CA LEU A 330 13.46 -14.18 0.58
C LEU A 330 12.40 -13.95 1.66
N SER A 331 12.28 -12.73 2.17
CA SER A 331 11.16 -12.35 3.05
C SER A 331 10.20 -11.40 2.36
N THR A 332 8.91 -11.59 2.59
CA THR A 332 7.87 -10.63 2.21
C THR A 332 7.07 -10.22 3.43
N VAL A 333 6.70 -8.95 3.52
CA VAL A 333 5.93 -8.41 4.65
C VAL A 333 4.72 -7.64 4.11
N LEU A 334 3.56 -7.76 4.75
CA LEU A 334 2.35 -6.99 4.35
C LEU A 334 1.46 -6.68 5.58
N GLN A 335 0.17 -6.43 5.36
CA GLN A 335 -0.74 -5.74 6.27
C GLN A 335 -0.97 -6.45 7.62
N GLY A 336 -0.76 -7.77 7.70
CA GLY A 336 -0.82 -8.48 8.98
C GLY A 336 0.28 -8.04 9.96
N PHE A 337 1.36 -7.44 9.44
CA PHE A 337 2.42 -6.82 10.22
C PHE A 337 2.25 -5.30 10.32
N TYR A 338 1.92 -4.61 9.21
CA TYR A 338 1.93 -3.14 9.15
C TYR A 338 0.83 -2.43 9.95
N GLN A 339 -0.35 -3.04 10.06
CA GLN A 339 -1.51 -2.40 10.69
C GLN A 339 -1.63 -2.80 12.17
N SER A 340 -0.52 -2.63 12.90
CA SER A 340 -0.30 -3.01 14.31
C SER A 340 0.42 -1.88 15.06
N HIS A 341 0.51 -1.96 16.39
CA HIS A 341 1.00 -0.88 17.26
C HIS A 341 2.53 -0.74 17.30
N GLN A 342 3.29 -1.82 17.11
CA GLN A 342 4.75 -1.83 16.96
C GLN A 342 5.15 -2.32 15.56
N ALA A 343 4.47 -1.81 14.54
CA ALA A 343 4.57 -2.31 13.18
C ALA A 343 5.91 -1.96 12.53
N THR A 344 6.40 -0.73 12.70
CA THR A 344 7.70 -0.30 12.15
C THR A 344 8.83 -1.08 12.81
N ALA A 345 8.80 -1.18 14.15
CA ALA A 345 9.70 -2.00 14.95
C ALA A 345 9.83 -3.44 14.42
N ALA A 346 8.70 -4.15 14.33
CA ALA A 346 8.69 -5.54 13.90
C ALA A 346 9.12 -5.71 12.43
N SER A 347 8.81 -4.73 11.58
CA SER A 347 9.22 -4.73 10.17
C SER A 347 10.73 -4.50 10.02
N CYS A 348 11.34 -3.63 10.83
CA CYS A 348 12.79 -3.47 10.91
C CYS A 348 13.48 -4.77 11.37
N GLN A 349 12.84 -5.55 12.25
CA GLN A 349 13.41 -6.84 12.64
C GLN A 349 13.47 -7.85 11.48
N VAL A 350 12.53 -7.79 10.53
CA VAL A 350 12.64 -8.61 9.31
C VAL A 350 13.86 -8.19 8.50
N ASN A 351 14.15 -6.89 8.40
CA ASN A 351 15.36 -6.38 7.75
C ASN A 351 16.62 -6.84 8.53
N ASN A 352 16.60 -6.80 9.86
CA ASN A 352 17.70 -7.26 10.71
C ASN A 352 18.05 -8.74 10.44
N LEU A 353 17.06 -9.63 10.28
CA LEU A 353 17.33 -11.04 9.95
C LEU A 353 18.19 -11.17 8.67
N HIS A 354 17.88 -10.37 7.64
CA HIS A 354 18.64 -10.35 6.38
C HIS A 354 20.01 -9.71 6.53
N LEU A 355 20.12 -8.62 7.29
CA LEU A 355 21.40 -7.96 7.58
C LEU A 355 22.33 -8.86 8.39
N LEU A 356 21.81 -9.57 9.40
CA LEU A 356 22.55 -10.54 10.20
C LEU A 356 23.06 -11.73 9.39
N ARG A 357 22.45 -12.04 8.25
CA ARG A 357 22.88 -13.09 7.32
C ARG A 357 23.60 -12.55 6.09
N GLY A 358 23.83 -11.23 6.00
CA GLY A 358 24.42 -10.58 4.84
C GLY A 358 23.67 -10.86 3.53
N MET A 359 22.34 -10.92 3.54
CA MET A 359 21.53 -11.36 2.39
C MET A 359 21.05 -10.24 1.46
N ILE A 360 21.27 -8.98 1.82
CA ILE A 360 20.86 -7.83 1.00
C ILE A 360 21.73 -7.72 -0.26
N GLY A 361 21.12 -7.37 -1.40
CA GLY A 361 21.80 -7.25 -2.69
C GLY A 361 22.17 -8.58 -3.36
N LYS A 362 21.82 -9.73 -2.76
CA LYS A 362 22.19 -11.07 -3.27
C LYS A 362 21.04 -11.75 -4.00
N ARG A 363 21.35 -12.50 -5.06
CA ARG A 363 20.35 -13.27 -5.83
C ARG A 363 19.66 -14.33 -4.98
N GLY A 364 18.33 -14.32 -4.97
CA GLY A 364 17.49 -15.22 -4.16
C GLY A 364 17.44 -14.85 -2.68
N GLY A 365 18.13 -13.78 -2.28
CA GLY A 365 18.19 -13.27 -0.93
C GLY A 365 17.60 -11.86 -0.85
N GLY A 366 16.93 -11.53 0.26
CA GLY A 366 16.55 -10.16 0.56
C GLY A 366 15.11 -10.00 1.06
N VAL A 367 14.68 -8.75 1.10
CA VAL A 367 13.39 -8.37 1.67
C VAL A 367 12.55 -7.56 0.68
N LEU A 368 11.27 -7.88 0.64
CA LEU A 368 10.21 -7.11 -0.02
C LEU A 368 9.21 -6.66 1.06
N GLN A 369 9.35 -5.43 1.55
CA GLN A 369 8.32 -4.75 2.32
C GLN A 369 7.21 -4.32 1.34
N MET A 370 6.16 -5.12 1.22
CA MET A 370 5.28 -5.04 0.06
C MET A 370 4.33 -3.84 0.12
N ASN A 371 4.05 -3.23 -1.02
CA ASN A 371 2.92 -2.30 -1.13
C ASN A 371 1.60 -3.09 -1.19
N GLY A 372 0.46 -2.48 -0.84
CA GLY A 372 -0.87 -3.07 -1.04
C GLY A 372 -1.61 -2.55 -2.28
N GLN A 373 -1.32 -1.30 -2.65
CA GLN A 373 -1.95 -0.53 -3.72
C GLN A 373 -1.05 -0.43 -4.95
N PRO A 374 -1.61 -0.21 -6.14
CA PRO A 374 -0.91 -0.39 -7.42
C PRO A 374 0.22 0.62 -7.61
N THR A 375 0.01 1.86 -7.15
CA THR A 375 0.91 2.99 -7.43
C THR A 375 1.34 3.69 -6.14
N ALA A 376 1.21 3.01 -4.99
CA ALA A 376 1.65 3.53 -3.69
C ALA A 376 3.17 3.80 -3.64
N GLN A 377 3.97 3.24 -4.55
CA GLN A 377 5.37 3.63 -4.69
C GLN A 377 5.46 5.07 -5.20
N ASN A 378 4.70 5.44 -6.24
CA ASN A 378 4.71 6.79 -6.81
C ASN A 378 4.24 7.85 -5.83
N THR A 379 3.25 7.54 -4.99
CA THR A 379 2.79 8.48 -3.96
C THR A 379 3.95 8.90 -3.03
N ARG A 380 4.83 7.96 -2.70
CA ARG A 380 6.00 8.17 -1.81
C ARG A 380 7.19 8.78 -2.55
N GLU A 381 7.44 8.33 -3.78
CA GLU A 381 8.47 8.93 -4.65
C GLU A 381 8.20 10.41 -4.90
N CYS A 382 6.97 10.75 -5.28
CA CYS A 382 6.57 12.11 -5.62
C CYS A 382 6.20 12.96 -4.40
N GLY A 383 6.27 12.41 -3.18
CA GLY A 383 6.00 13.12 -1.94
C GLY A 383 4.54 13.52 -1.71
N ALA A 384 3.59 12.86 -2.37
CA ALA A 384 2.16 13.10 -2.18
C ALA A 384 1.59 12.41 -0.92
N ASP A 385 2.43 11.68 -0.17
CA ASP A 385 2.16 11.11 1.15
C ASP A 385 2.66 11.98 2.32
N GLY A 386 3.16 13.18 1.99
CA GLY A 386 3.66 14.19 2.92
C GLY A 386 5.17 14.43 2.83
N ASP A 387 5.94 13.39 2.48
CA ASP A 387 7.41 13.46 2.40
C ASP A 387 7.88 14.35 1.23
N LEU A 388 9.14 14.79 1.18
CA LEU A 388 9.61 15.60 0.05
C LEU A 388 9.95 14.73 -1.18
N PRO A 389 9.67 15.20 -2.42
CA PRO A 389 9.81 14.37 -3.62
C PRO A 389 11.27 13.94 -3.88
N GLY A 390 11.44 12.78 -4.51
CA GLY A 390 12.75 12.19 -4.80
C GLY A 390 13.48 11.67 -3.56
N PHE A 391 12.72 11.18 -2.57
CA PHE A 391 13.23 10.70 -1.29
C PHE A 391 14.10 11.74 -0.59
N ARG A 392 13.62 12.98 -0.53
CA ARG A 392 14.33 14.08 0.11
C ARG A 392 13.90 14.20 1.57
N ASN A 393 14.89 14.42 2.43
CA ASN A 393 14.68 14.65 3.86
C ASN A 393 14.28 16.09 4.13
N TRP A 394 13.12 16.29 4.78
CA TRP A 394 12.60 17.60 5.15
C TRP A 394 13.49 18.34 6.18
N GLN A 395 14.25 17.60 7.01
CA GLN A 395 15.20 18.18 7.96
C GLN A 395 16.54 18.58 7.32
N ASN A 396 16.78 18.20 6.07
CA ASN A 396 18.02 18.50 5.38
C ASN A 396 17.86 19.78 4.55
N SER A 397 18.46 20.88 5.01
CA SER A 397 18.38 22.18 4.33
C SER A 397 18.90 22.14 2.89
N GLU A 398 19.90 21.31 2.60
CA GLU A 398 20.42 21.14 1.23
C GLU A 398 19.39 20.45 0.33
N HIS A 399 18.68 19.45 0.83
CA HIS A 399 17.59 18.83 0.07
C HIS A 399 16.43 19.81 -0.20
N VAL A 400 16.08 20.65 0.78
CA VAL A 400 15.06 21.70 0.60
C VAL A 400 15.53 22.73 -0.42
N ARG A 401 16.78 23.20 -0.33
CA ARG A 401 17.38 24.14 -1.30
C ARG A 401 17.34 23.58 -2.71
N GLN A 402 17.69 22.31 -2.91
CA GLN A 402 17.63 21.66 -4.23
C GLN A 402 16.22 21.68 -4.83
N LEU A 403 15.17 21.46 -4.03
CA LEU A 403 13.79 21.56 -4.52
C LEU A 403 13.38 23.00 -4.80
N ALA A 404 13.76 23.93 -3.93
CA ALA A 404 13.48 25.35 -4.12
C ALA A 404 14.13 25.89 -5.40
N GLU A 405 15.36 25.47 -5.71
CA GLU A 405 16.05 25.78 -6.95
C GLU A 405 15.39 25.13 -8.16
N LEU A 406 15.02 23.85 -8.06
CA LEU A 406 14.36 23.12 -9.14
C LEU A 406 13.01 23.74 -9.52
N TRP A 407 12.22 24.15 -8.53
CA TRP A 407 10.90 24.75 -8.74
C TRP A 407 10.93 26.28 -8.84
N ASN A 408 12.11 26.89 -8.75
CA ASN A 408 12.31 28.34 -8.77
C ASN A 408 11.45 29.09 -7.73
N VAL A 409 11.42 28.62 -6.49
CA VAL A 409 10.67 29.23 -5.36
C VAL A 409 11.58 29.55 -4.17
N GLU A 410 11.08 30.33 -3.21
CA GLU A 410 11.76 30.50 -1.92
C GLU A 410 11.80 29.20 -1.12
N GLU A 411 12.90 28.94 -0.42
CA GLU A 411 13.02 27.76 0.47
C GLU A 411 11.93 27.77 1.54
N THR A 412 11.53 28.97 2.01
CA THR A 412 10.47 29.16 2.99
C THR A 412 9.07 28.88 2.45
N THR A 413 8.89 28.82 1.13
CA THR A 413 7.63 28.38 0.51
C THR A 413 7.40 26.89 0.76
N ILE A 414 8.47 26.09 0.70
CA ILE A 414 8.39 24.63 0.89
C ILE A 414 8.24 24.33 2.38
N PRO A 415 7.18 23.64 2.82
CA PRO A 415 7.00 23.32 4.24
C PRO A 415 8.02 22.32 4.74
N HIS A 416 8.90 22.75 5.66
CA HIS A 416 9.98 21.91 6.20
C HIS A 416 10.38 22.24 7.66
N TRP A 417 9.55 23.01 8.38
CA TRP A 417 9.82 23.40 9.78
C TRP A 417 9.35 22.37 10.82
N ALA A 418 8.64 21.33 10.38
CA ALA A 418 8.11 20.25 11.21
C ALA A 418 7.95 18.98 10.37
N PRO A 419 7.79 17.81 11.00
CA PRO A 419 7.50 16.58 10.27
C PRO A 419 6.26 16.71 9.38
N PRO A 420 6.24 16.05 8.20
CA PRO A 420 5.08 16.01 7.33
C PRO A 420 3.78 15.63 8.05
N THR A 421 2.67 16.26 7.66
CA THR A 421 1.38 16.00 8.32
C THR A 421 0.80 14.68 7.84
N HIS A 422 0.83 13.65 8.69
CA HIS A 422 0.23 12.36 8.38
C HIS A 422 -1.31 12.40 8.39
N ALA A 423 -1.94 11.43 7.73
CA ALA A 423 -3.38 11.37 7.49
C ALA A 423 -4.20 11.50 8.78
N MET A 424 -3.85 10.77 9.84
CA MET A 424 -4.57 10.85 11.11
C MET A 424 -4.56 12.27 11.71
N GLN A 425 -3.50 13.03 11.48
CA GLN A 425 -3.40 14.42 11.89
C GLN A 425 -4.20 15.36 10.96
N ILE A 426 -4.26 15.08 9.65
CA ILE A 426 -5.15 15.80 8.71
C ILE A 426 -6.61 15.69 9.18
N TRP A 427 -7.09 14.48 9.49
CA TRP A 427 -8.45 14.26 9.98
C TRP A 427 -8.70 14.97 11.31
N ARG A 428 -7.73 14.97 12.22
CA ARG A 428 -7.82 15.72 13.48
C ARG A 428 -7.87 17.24 13.26
N TYR A 429 -7.10 17.78 12.32
CA TYR A 429 -7.15 19.21 12.01
C TYR A 429 -8.44 19.61 11.30
N ALA A 430 -9.02 18.74 10.47
CA ALA A 430 -10.35 18.94 9.90
C ALA A 430 -11.42 18.91 10.99
N GLU A 431 -11.35 17.98 11.94
CA GLU A 431 -12.23 17.91 13.10
C GLU A 431 -12.15 19.18 13.97
N GLN A 432 -10.94 19.69 14.21
CA GLN A 432 -10.70 20.89 15.01
C GLN A 432 -11.02 22.20 14.29
N GLY A 433 -11.23 22.16 12.96
CA GLY A 433 -11.52 23.34 12.14
C GLY A 433 -10.29 24.14 11.71
N SER A 434 -9.07 23.62 11.90
CA SER A 434 -7.85 24.24 11.37
C SER A 434 -7.70 24.01 9.87
N ILE A 435 -7.98 22.78 9.41
CA ILE A 435 -8.18 22.49 7.98
C ILE A 435 -9.66 22.74 7.68
N ARG A 436 -9.93 23.63 6.72
CA ARG A 436 -11.29 24.03 6.29
C ARG A 436 -11.53 23.80 4.80
N PHE A 437 -10.51 23.36 4.07
CA PHE A 437 -10.59 22.87 2.70
C PHE A 437 -9.95 21.49 2.66
N LEU A 438 -10.71 20.45 2.32
CA LEU A 438 -10.22 19.09 2.21
C LEU A 438 -10.53 18.53 0.82
N TRP A 439 -9.48 18.26 0.04
CA TRP A 439 -9.60 17.64 -1.27
C TRP A 439 -9.27 16.14 -1.19
N ILE A 440 -10.29 15.31 -1.42
CA ILE A 440 -10.22 13.86 -1.38
C ILE A 440 -10.14 13.31 -2.81
N SER A 441 -9.07 12.57 -3.14
CA SER A 441 -8.84 12.06 -4.51
C SER A 441 -8.71 10.54 -4.55
N ALA A 442 -9.56 9.90 -5.37
CA ALA A 442 -9.54 8.46 -5.69
C ALA A 442 -9.52 7.52 -4.45
N THR A 443 -10.20 7.92 -3.38
CA THR A 443 -10.29 7.17 -2.12
C THR A 443 -11.64 7.41 -1.43
N ASN A 444 -12.06 6.48 -0.58
CA ASN A 444 -13.39 6.47 0.05
C ASN A 444 -13.29 6.37 1.59
N PRO A 445 -12.81 7.42 2.27
CA PRO A 445 -12.61 7.44 3.73
C PRO A 445 -13.87 7.18 4.55
N ALA A 446 -15.07 7.50 4.04
CA ALA A 446 -16.35 7.17 4.69
C ALA A 446 -16.61 5.65 4.85
N VAL A 447 -15.74 4.82 4.27
CA VAL A 447 -15.73 3.35 4.43
C VAL A 447 -14.34 2.83 4.85
N SER A 448 -13.24 3.44 4.39
CA SER A 448 -11.90 2.89 4.59
C SER A 448 -11.14 3.39 5.82
N MET A 449 -11.52 4.52 6.41
CA MET A 449 -10.88 5.01 7.64
C MET A 449 -11.34 4.21 8.88
N PRO A 450 -10.54 4.14 9.95
CA PRO A 450 -11.02 3.67 11.24
C PRO A 450 -12.03 4.65 11.87
N GLU A 451 -12.80 4.19 12.85
CA GLU A 451 -13.85 4.98 13.53
C GLU A 451 -14.79 5.69 12.55
N LEU A 452 -15.39 4.92 11.65
CA LEU A 452 -16.25 5.45 10.59
C LEU A 452 -17.34 6.45 11.05
N PRO A 453 -18.00 6.28 12.21
CA PRO A 453 -18.98 7.28 12.67
C PRO A 453 -18.35 8.67 12.85
N ARG A 454 -17.17 8.74 13.48
CA ARG A 454 -16.42 9.99 13.69
C ARG A 454 -15.99 10.61 12.35
N ILE A 455 -15.50 9.79 11.42
CA ILE A 455 -15.06 10.28 10.11
C ILE A 455 -16.22 10.87 9.31
N ARG A 456 -17.40 10.24 9.35
CA ARG A 456 -18.61 10.77 8.71
C ARG A 456 -19.10 12.05 9.37
N GLU A 457 -18.99 12.16 10.69
CA GLU A 457 -19.27 13.41 11.41
C GLU A 457 -18.33 14.54 10.97
N ILE A 458 -17.03 14.27 10.86
CA ILE A 458 -16.04 15.27 10.39
C ILE A 458 -16.39 15.74 8.97
N LEU A 459 -16.68 14.81 8.06
CA LEU A 459 -17.04 15.13 6.68
C LEU A 459 -18.37 15.90 6.56
N GLY A 460 -19.26 15.78 7.54
CA GLY A 460 -20.55 16.47 7.56
C GLY A 460 -20.54 17.86 8.19
N LYS A 461 -19.39 18.36 8.63
CA LYS A 461 -19.24 19.68 9.25
C LYS A 461 -19.44 20.81 8.23
N GLU A 462 -20.27 21.79 8.56
CA GLU A 462 -20.54 22.94 7.68
C GLU A 462 -19.29 23.81 7.44
N GLU A 463 -18.37 23.86 8.40
CA GLU A 463 -17.13 24.64 8.29
C GLU A 463 -16.08 24.02 7.36
N LEU A 464 -16.20 22.73 7.04
CA LEU A 464 -15.24 21.98 6.23
C LEU A 464 -15.73 21.92 4.78
N PHE A 465 -15.06 22.65 3.89
CA PHE A 465 -15.34 22.55 2.46
C PHE A 465 -14.66 21.30 1.87
N VAL A 466 -15.45 20.36 1.35
CA VAL A 466 -14.99 19.06 0.85
C VAL A 466 -15.08 18.98 -0.67
N VAL A 467 -13.95 18.73 -1.33
CA VAL A 467 -13.89 18.39 -2.76
C VAL A 467 -13.64 16.89 -2.90
N VAL A 468 -14.47 16.19 -3.67
CA VAL A 468 -14.26 14.76 -3.98
C VAL A 468 -13.99 14.60 -5.47
N GLN A 469 -12.82 14.07 -5.79
CA GLN A 469 -12.42 13.70 -7.13
C GLN A 469 -12.46 12.17 -7.26
N ASP A 470 -13.49 11.66 -7.94
CA ASP A 470 -13.73 10.21 -8.10
C ASP A 470 -14.47 9.94 -9.42
N GLY A 471 -14.44 8.69 -9.88
CA GLY A 471 -15.19 8.26 -11.06
C GLY A 471 -16.59 7.72 -10.72
N PHE A 472 -16.93 7.56 -9.44
CA PHE A 472 -18.26 7.17 -8.97
C PHE A 472 -18.77 8.08 -7.85
N ARG A 473 -20.09 8.17 -7.70
CA ARG A 473 -20.74 8.76 -6.52
C ARG A 473 -20.62 7.79 -5.35
N THR A 474 -19.47 7.83 -4.67
CA THR A 474 -19.15 6.98 -3.51
C THR A 474 -19.81 7.50 -2.23
N GLU A 475 -19.76 6.69 -1.15
CA GLU A 475 -20.22 7.12 0.18
C GLU A 475 -19.50 8.40 0.67
N THR A 476 -18.25 8.61 0.27
CA THR A 476 -17.53 9.86 0.57
C THR A 476 -18.03 11.03 -0.29
N ALA A 477 -18.38 10.78 -1.56
CA ALA A 477 -18.92 11.82 -2.44
C ALA A 477 -20.22 12.42 -1.90
N GLU A 478 -21.02 11.64 -1.15
CA GLU A 478 -22.25 12.12 -0.50
C GLU A 478 -22.03 13.23 0.52
N PHE A 479 -20.80 13.44 1.01
CA PHE A 479 -20.44 14.53 1.92
C PHE A 479 -19.82 15.73 1.20
N ALA A 480 -19.51 15.62 -0.09
CA ALA A 480 -18.78 16.66 -0.82
C ALA A 480 -19.61 17.92 -1.04
N ASP A 481 -18.96 19.07 -1.04
CA ASP A 481 -19.52 20.32 -1.58
C ASP A 481 -19.38 20.37 -3.10
N VAL A 482 -18.30 19.79 -3.63
CA VAL A 482 -18.05 19.66 -5.07
C VAL A 482 -17.54 18.26 -5.37
N VAL A 483 -18.17 17.59 -6.34
CA VAL A 483 -17.71 16.32 -6.89
C VAL A 483 -17.19 16.54 -8.31
N LEU A 484 -15.94 16.14 -8.56
CA LEU A 484 -15.28 16.28 -9.85
C LEU A 484 -15.14 14.89 -10.52
N PRO A 485 -15.75 14.67 -11.71
CA PRO A 485 -15.73 13.37 -12.37
C PRO A 485 -14.34 13.08 -12.95
N ALA A 486 -13.69 12.03 -12.42
CA ALA A 486 -12.35 11.63 -12.82
C ALA A 486 -12.34 10.42 -13.79
N ALA A 487 -11.40 10.45 -14.73
CA ALA A 487 -11.08 9.34 -15.62
C ALA A 487 -10.32 8.23 -14.88
N PHE A 488 -10.68 6.97 -15.15
CA PHE A 488 -10.00 5.80 -14.59
C PHE A 488 -9.05 5.16 -15.59
N TRP A 489 -8.01 4.48 -15.08
CA TRP A 489 -7.13 3.56 -15.82
C TRP A 489 -7.08 3.78 -17.36
N GLY A 490 -7.63 2.85 -18.16
CA GLY A 490 -7.59 2.91 -19.63
C GLY A 490 -8.27 4.11 -20.29
N GLU A 491 -8.83 5.05 -19.53
CA GLU A 491 -9.38 6.32 -20.02
C GLU A 491 -8.35 7.46 -20.03
N LYS A 492 -7.18 7.24 -19.42
CA LYS A 492 -6.09 8.22 -19.30
C LYS A 492 -4.72 7.57 -19.51
N GLN A 493 -3.72 8.42 -19.75
CA GLN A 493 -2.32 8.02 -19.95
C GLN A 493 -1.49 8.42 -18.74
N GLY A 494 -0.49 7.61 -18.39
CA GLY A 494 0.49 7.94 -17.37
C GLY A 494 1.33 6.73 -16.99
N THR A 495 2.28 6.94 -16.09
CA THR A 495 3.18 5.89 -15.61
C THR A 495 2.86 5.51 -14.18
N PHE A 496 3.24 4.29 -13.82
CA PHE A 496 3.18 3.87 -12.43
C PHE A 496 4.23 2.86 -12.06
N THR A 497 4.50 2.78 -10.75
CA THR A 497 5.56 1.98 -10.17
C THR A 497 4.98 1.01 -9.15
N ASN A 498 5.22 -0.27 -9.39
CA ASN A 498 4.72 -1.36 -8.56
C ASN A 498 5.64 -1.62 -7.33
N ALA A 499 5.29 -2.61 -6.50
CA ALA A 499 6.12 -2.98 -5.35
C ALA A 499 7.48 -3.61 -5.73
N ASN A 500 7.73 -3.97 -6.99
CA ASN A 500 9.03 -4.43 -7.49
C ASN A 500 9.88 -3.28 -8.05
N ARG A 501 9.50 -2.02 -7.78
CA ARG A 501 10.12 -0.81 -8.36
C ARG A 501 10.04 -0.73 -9.89
N THR A 502 9.20 -1.58 -10.50
CA THR A 502 9.04 -1.66 -11.94
C THR A 502 8.08 -0.57 -12.40
N VAL A 503 8.57 0.30 -13.28
CA VAL A 503 7.82 1.36 -13.93
C VAL A 503 7.18 0.81 -15.20
N HIS A 504 5.87 0.99 -15.33
CA HIS A 504 5.10 0.66 -16.53
C HIS A 504 4.42 1.92 -17.07
N LEU A 505 4.23 1.96 -18.39
CA LEU A 505 3.37 2.95 -19.05
C LEU A 505 1.96 2.36 -19.24
N SER A 506 0.95 3.15 -18.88
CA SER A 506 -0.45 2.92 -19.25
C SER A 506 -0.82 3.85 -20.40
N GLU A 507 -1.13 3.29 -21.56
CA GLU A 507 -1.64 4.06 -22.69
C GLU A 507 -3.16 4.28 -22.58
N LYS A 508 -3.65 5.41 -23.12
CA LYS A 508 -5.08 5.70 -23.16
C LYS A 508 -5.78 4.77 -24.15
N ALA A 509 -6.61 3.87 -23.62
CA ALA A 509 -7.33 2.86 -24.38
C ALA A 509 -8.73 3.28 -24.82
N VAL A 510 -9.42 4.19 -24.15
CA VAL A 510 -10.74 4.72 -24.54
C VAL A 510 -10.88 6.16 -24.07
N ASP A 511 -11.91 6.88 -24.52
CA ASP A 511 -12.25 8.18 -23.94
C ASP A 511 -13.02 8.01 -22.62
N PRO A 512 -12.80 8.90 -21.63
CA PRO A 512 -13.59 8.92 -20.40
C PRO A 512 -15.07 9.24 -20.70
N PRO A 513 -16.01 8.82 -19.84
CA PRO A 513 -17.43 9.01 -20.09
C PRO A 513 -17.85 10.47 -19.88
N GLY A 514 -18.69 10.98 -20.79
CA GLY A 514 -19.23 12.33 -20.71
C GLY A 514 -18.14 13.40 -20.71
N GLU A 515 -18.12 14.23 -19.68
CA GLU A 515 -17.16 15.31 -19.47
C GLU A 515 -16.09 14.96 -18.42
N ALA A 516 -15.97 13.69 -18.00
CA ALA A 516 -14.93 13.29 -17.04
C ALA A 516 -13.51 13.57 -17.57
N ARG A 517 -12.61 14.00 -16.69
CA ARG A 517 -11.23 14.43 -17.04
C ARG A 517 -10.19 13.57 -16.34
N ALA A 518 -8.96 13.46 -16.89
CA ALA A 518 -7.87 12.83 -16.16
C ALA A 518 -7.54 13.63 -14.89
N ASP A 519 -7.10 12.97 -13.82
CA ASP A 519 -6.75 13.64 -12.57
C ASP A 519 -5.67 14.71 -12.80
N LEU A 520 -4.72 14.46 -13.71
CA LEU A 520 -3.72 15.46 -14.14
C LEU A 520 -4.40 16.72 -14.69
N ASP A 521 -5.35 16.59 -15.61
CA ASP A 521 -6.03 17.73 -16.22
C ASP A 521 -6.79 18.57 -15.18
N ILE A 522 -7.38 17.91 -14.17
CA ILE A 522 -8.08 18.58 -13.07
C ILE A 522 -7.09 19.40 -12.23
N PHE A 523 -5.94 18.83 -11.88
CA PHE A 523 -4.90 19.53 -11.13
C PHE A 523 -4.27 20.68 -11.93
N LEU A 524 -4.04 20.50 -13.23
CA LEU A 524 -3.56 21.56 -14.12
C LEU A 524 -4.57 22.70 -14.24
N ASP A 525 -5.87 22.39 -14.33
CA ASP A 525 -6.91 23.41 -14.35
C ASP A 525 -6.96 24.21 -13.04
N TYR A 526 -6.89 23.51 -11.90
CA TYR A 526 -6.80 24.14 -10.59
C TYR A 526 -5.59 25.07 -10.49
N ALA A 527 -4.40 24.59 -10.87
CA ALA A 527 -3.16 25.37 -10.82
C ALA A 527 -3.25 26.65 -11.67
N ARG A 528 -3.78 26.55 -12.90
CA ARG A 528 -3.97 27.71 -13.79
C ARG A 528 -4.94 28.74 -13.22
N ARG A 529 -6.08 28.32 -12.67
CA ARG A 529 -7.08 29.23 -12.08
C ARG A 529 -6.59 29.87 -10.77
N MET A 530 -5.78 29.14 -10.00
CA MET A 530 -5.11 29.67 -8.81
C MET A 530 -4.01 30.66 -9.14
N ASP A 531 -3.45 30.59 -10.34
CA ASP A 531 -2.38 31.45 -10.85
C ASP A 531 -1.09 31.34 -10.03
N PHE A 532 -0.66 30.10 -9.74
CA PHE A 532 0.62 29.86 -9.04
C PHE A 532 1.80 30.28 -9.90
N ARG A 533 2.68 31.14 -9.35
CA ARG A 533 3.85 31.69 -10.03
C ARG A 533 5.14 31.32 -9.31
N ASP A 534 6.22 31.19 -10.07
CA ASP A 534 7.58 31.06 -9.56
C ASP A 534 8.19 32.45 -9.23
N ARG A 535 9.48 32.50 -8.87
CA ARG A 535 10.20 33.74 -8.55
C ARG A 535 10.31 34.72 -9.72
N ASP A 536 10.30 34.24 -10.96
CA ASP A 536 10.42 35.07 -12.17
C ASP A 536 9.05 35.57 -12.66
N GLY A 537 7.96 35.10 -12.04
CA GLY A 537 6.58 35.46 -12.40
C GLY A 537 5.99 34.55 -13.49
N ASP A 538 6.70 33.49 -13.86
CA ASP A 538 6.23 32.48 -14.80
C ASP A 538 5.33 31.46 -14.09
N PRO A 539 4.45 30.73 -14.81
CA PRO A 539 3.64 29.69 -14.21
C PRO A 539 4.49 28.63 -13.52
N LEU A 540 4.20 28.34 -12.24
CA LEU A 540 4.94 27.35 -11.45
C LEU A 540 4.88 25.94 -12.08
N ILE A 541 3.72 25.60 -12.65
CA ILE A 541 3.53 24.32 -13.35
C ILE A 541 3.79 24.56 -14.84
N GLY A 542 4.99 24.19 -15.27
CA GLY A 542 5.48 24.40 -16.65
C GLY A 542 5.12 23.31 -17.66
N TRP A 543 4.21 22.38 -17.33
CA TRP A 543 3.83 21.26 -18.18
C TRP A 543 2.32 21.16 -18.39
N GLU A 544 1.92 20.67 -19.57
CA GLU A 544 0.51 20.52 -19.96
C GLU A 544 0.10 19.09 -20.33
N THR A 545 1.07 18.18 -20.47
CA THR A 545 0.82 16.79 -20.91
C THR A 545 1.39 15.79 -19.91
N PRO A 546 0.89 14.54 -19.87
CA PRO A 546 1.47 13.49 -19.04
C PRO A 546 2.97 13.30 -19.29
N GLU A 547 3.40 13.24 -20.55
CA GLU A 547 4.81 13.05 -20.89
C GLU A 547 5.69 14.23 -20.44
N ALA A 548 5.20 15.47 -20.53
CA ALA A 548 5.93 16.63 -20.00
C ALA A 548 5.99 16.63 -18.47
N ALA A 549 4.93 16.21 -17.78
CA ALA A 549 4.94 16.01 -16.32
C ALA A 549 5.93 14.91 -15.91
N PHE A 550 6.01 13.82 -16.68
CA PHE A 550 6.99 12.76 -16.49
C PHE A 550 8.42 13.30 -16.64
N GLN A 551 8.69 14.10 -17.69
CA GLN A 551 10.00 14.74 -17.88
C GLN A 551 10.37 15.67 -16.71
N ALA A 552 9.41 16.44 -16.19
CA ALA A 552 9.64 17.25 -15.00
C ALA A 552 9.97 16.39 -13.75
N TRP A 553 9.35 15.20 -13.64
CA TRP A 553 9.72 14.22 -12.61
C TRP A 553 11.13 13.62 -12.82
N GLN A 554 11.56 13.40 -14.07
CA GLN A 554 12.93 12.94 -14.35
C GLN A 554 13.97 13.92 -13.80
N GLU A 555 13.75 15.22 -13.95
CA GLU A 555 14.63 16.23 -13.36
C GLU A 555 14.56 16.24 -11.83
N CYS A 556 13.37 16.06 -11.24
CA CYS A 556 13.22 16.00 -9.79
C CYS A 556 13.94 14.79 -9.15
N SER A 557 13.92 13.65 -9.85
CA SER A 557 14.49 12.38 -9.38
C SER A 557 15.98 12.22 -9.71
N ARG A 558 16.56 13.10 -10.54
CA ARG A 558 17.96 13.05 -10.96
C ARG A 558 18.93 12.94 -9.78
N GLY A 559 19.79 11.94 -9.83
CA GLY A 559 20.81 11.65 -8.82
C GLY A 559 20.26 11.09 -7.50
N ARG A 560 18.95 10.83 -7.39
CA ARG A 560 18.35 10.21 -6.20
C ARG A 560 18.32 8.69 -6.35
N LEU A 561 18.07 7.96 -5.27
CA LEU A 561 17.96 6.50 -5.32
C LEU A 561 16.85 6.03 -6.28
N CYS A 562 15.77 6.82 -6.40
CA CYS A 562 14.68 6.64 -7.36
C CYS A 562 14.88 7.40 -8.67
N ASP A 563 16.09 7.41 -9.25
CA ASP A 563 16.40 8.10 -10.51
C ASP A 563 15.67 7.50 -11.74
N TYR A 564 14.98 8.36 -12.51
CA TYR A 564 14.20 8.00 -13.72
C TYR A 564 14.80 8.59 -15.01
N THR A 565 15.97 9.23 -14.96
CA THR A 565 16.54 10.00 -16.08
C THR A 565 16.91 9.16 -17.30
N GLY A 566 17.10 7.84 -17.13
CA GLY A 566 17.30 6.88 -18.21
C GLY A 566 16.01 6.28 -18.79
N LEU A 567 14.84 6.66 -18.27
CA LEU A 567 13.53 6.23 -18.77
C LEU A 567 12.97 7.20 -19.82
N SER A 568 12.03 6.75 -20.62
CA SER A 568 11.20 7.59 -21.49
C SER A 568 9.91 6.85 -21.80
N TYR A 569 8.86 7.56 -22.22
CA TYR A 569 7.63 6.90 -22.66
C TYR A 569 7.89 5.94 -23.82
N GLU A 570 8.73 6.33 -24.79
CA GLU A 570 9.15 5.45 -25.88
C GLU A 570 9.77 4.15 -25.38
N LYS A 571 10.67 4.23 -24.39
CA LYS A 571 11.31 3.06 -23.81
C LYS A 571 10.31 2.16 -23.07
N LEU A 572 9.38 2.77 -22.34
CA LEU A 572 8.34 2.07 -21.58
C LEU A 572 7.24 1.47 -22.49
N ARG A 573 7.14 1.86 -23.76
CA ARG A 573 6.32 1.18 -24.79
C ARG A 573 6.92 -0.15 -25.25
N GLY A 574 8.14 -0.48 -24.81
CA GLY A 574 8.79 -1.76 -25.10
C GLY A 574 8.07 -2.98 -24.49
N ASP A 575 8.74 -4.12 -24.54
CA ASP A 575 8.14 -5.42 -24.22
C ASP A 575 7.79 -5.61 -22.72
N SER A 576 8.39 -4.84 -21.81
CA SER A 576 8.25 -4.95 -20.35
C SER A 576 8.41 -3.59 -19.67
N GLY A 577 7.98 -3.49 -18.41
CA GLY A 577 8.38 -2.37 -17.54
C GLY A 577 9.86 -2.45 -17.12
N ILE A 578 10.37 -1.37 -16.52
CA ILE A 578 11.80 -1.21 -16.16
C ILE A 578 11.92 -0.84 -14.68
N GLN A 579 12.85 -1.46 -13.96
CA GLN A 579 13.08 -1.15 -12.55
C GLN A 579 14.00 0.06 -12.39
N TRP A 580 13.59 1.08 -11.65
CA TRP A 580 14.52 2.15 -11.23
C TRP A 580 15.55 1.60 -10.22
N PRO A 581 16.63 2.31 -9.82
CA PRO A 581 17.18 3.46 -10.54
C PRO A 581 17.54 3.08 -11.97
N CYS A 582 17.21 3.98 -12.88
CA CYS A 582 17.48 3.87 -14.30
C CYS A 582 17.99 5.23 -14.78
N ASP A 583 19.28 5.29 -15.10
CA ASP A 583 20.03 6.50 -15.44
C ASP A 583 20.99 6.23 -16.62
N GLY A 584 21.92 7.15 -16.89
CA GLY A 584 22.90 7.00 -17.97
C GLY A 584 23.87 5.82 -17.80
N ASP A 585 24.19 5.45 -16.55
CA ASP A 585 25.10 4.35 -16.23
C ASP A 585 24.35 3.01 -16.13
N ARG A 586 23.06 3.07 -15.81
CA ARG A 586 22.14 1.93 -15.64
C ARG A 586 20.95 2.09 -16.59
N PRO A 587 21.17 2.09 -17.91
CA PRO A 587 20.11 2.34 -18.87
C PRO A 587 19.03 1.26 -18.83
N ASP A 588 19.33 0.02 -18.49
CA ASP A 588 18.32 -1.06 -18.45
C ASP A 588 17.67 -1.21 -17.05
N GLY A 589 17.93 -0.25 -16.15
CA GLY A 589 17.43 -0.27 -14.79
C GLY A 589 18.26 -1.16 -13.84
N THR A 590 17.79 -1.27 -12.61
CA THR A 590 18.50 -1.94 -11.52
C THR A 590 17.62 -2.98 -10.83
N GLU A 591 17.90 -4.27 -11.03
CA GLU A 591 17.11 -5.37 -10.48
C GLU A 591 17.14 -5.41 -8.93
N ARG A 592 18.34 -5.28 -8.33
CA ARG A 592 18.57 -5.32 -6.87
C ARG A 592 19.40 -4.13 -6.40
N LEU A 593 18.99 -3.51 -5.30
CA LEU A 593 19.73 -2.43 -4.65
C LEU A 593 20.84 -2.97 -3.75
N TYR A 594 21.83 -2.11 -3.46
CA TYR A 594 22.87 -2.33 -2.46
C TYR A 594 23.74 -3.58 -2.68
N GLN A 595 24.01 -3.93 -3.94
CA GLN A 595 24.86 -5.09 -4.29
C GLN A 595 26.33 -4.95 -3.83
N ASP A 596 26.75 -3.72 -3.57
CA ASP A 596 28.06 -3.35 -3.03
C ASP A 596 28.10 -3.28 -1.49
N GLY A 597 26.96 -3.50 -0.82
CA GLY A 597 26.84 -3.36 0.62
C GLY A 597 26.92 -1.91 1.13
N VAL A 598 26.70 -0.93 0.25
CA VAL A 598 26.64 0.51 0.59
C VAL A 598 25.19 0.97 0.53
N PHE A 599 24.65 1.35 1.69
CA PHE A 599 23.26 1.78 1.87
C PHE A 599 23.11 3.31 1.77
N ALA A 600 21.89 3.78 1.53
CA ALA A 600 21.56 5.21 1.42
C ALA A 600 21.47 5.91 2.80
N THR A 601 22.38 5.56 3.72
CA THR A 601 22.37 6.00 5.12
C THR A 601 23.29 7.18 5.41
N ARG A 602 24.00 7.72 4.41
CA ARG A 602 24.83 8.91 4.65
C ARG A 602 23.95 10.10 4.99
N THR A 603 24.35 10.92 5.96
CA THR A 603 23.56 12.08 6.44
C THR A 603 23.24 13.09 5.34
N ASP A 604 24.12 13.24 4.34
CA ASP A 604 23.93 14.13 3.21
C ASP A 604 22.99 13.57 2.13
N GLU A 605 22.62 12.29 2.20
CA GLU A 605 21.85 11.58 1.18
C GLU A 605 20.51 11.04 1.70
N CYS A 606 20.46 10.55 2.93
CA CYS A 606 19.35 9.77 3.46
C CYS A 606 18.03 10.56 3.43
N GLU A 607 16.95 9.81 3.25
CA GLU A 607 15.58 10.33 3.19
C GLU A 607 15.04 10.71 4.56
N ASP A 608 15.54 10.05 5.61
CA ASP A 608 15.17 10.31 7.00
C ASP A 608 16.39 10.06 7.90
N TYR A 609 16.49 10.79 9.00
CA TYR A 609 17.57 10.61 9.99
C TYR A 609 17.26 9.50 11.00
N GLY A 610 16.05 8.95 10.95
CA GLY A 610 15.58 7.87 11.79
C GLY A 610 14.74 8.36 12.96
N HIS A 611 14.19 7.38 13.67
CA HIS A 611 13.34 7.62 14.83
C HIS A 611 13.70 6.68 15.99
N ASP A 612 13.33 7.11 17.19
CA ASP A 612 13.10 6.21 18.31
C ASP A 612 11.86 5.36 18.00
N LEU A 613 12.04 4.04 17.89
CA LEU A 613 10.98 3.13 17.42
C LEU A 613 9.87 2.90 18.45
N LEU A 614 10.06 3.28 19.71
CA LEU A 614 9.08 3.12 20.78
C LEU A 614 8.17 4.35 20.90
N THR A 615 8.77 5.54 20.81
CA THR A 615 8.09 6.82 21.04
C THR A 615 7.74 7.56 19.74
N GLY A 616 8.42 7.25 18.64
CA GLY A 616 8.32 7.98 17.39
C GLY A 616 9.02 9.33 17.39
N GLY A 617 9.89 9.59 18.38
CA GLY A 617 10.72 10.78 18.42
C GLY A 617 11.71 10.82 17.26
N THR A 618 11.80 11.96 16.58
CA THR A 618 12.69 12.16 15.43
C THR A 618 14.14 12.29 15.87
N VAL A 619 15.05 11.63 15.17
CA VAL A 619 16.50 11.84 15.31
C VAL A 619 16.89 13.10 14.54
N SER A 620 17.68 13.97 15.16
CA SER A 620 18.18 15.18 14.52
C SER A 620 19.36 14.88 13.57
N ALA A 621 19.62 15.80 12.64
CA ALA A 621 20.78 15.71 11.73
C ALA A 621 22.11 15.53 12.50
N GLN A 622 22.25 16.20 13.64
CA GLN A 622 23.46 16.18 14.47
C GLN A 622 23.65 14.80 15.13
N GLU A 623 22.58 14.24 15.69
CA GLU A 623 22.60 12.89 16.28
C GLU A 623 22.90 11.83 15.23
N HIS A 624 22.26 11.90 14.06
CA HIS A 624 22.51 10.96 12.96
C HIS A 624 23.95 11.06 12.45
N GLN A 625 24.48 12.27 12.27
CA GLN A 625 25.88 12.48 11.88
C GLN A 625 26.87 11.91 12.91
N ALA A 626 26.56 11.99 14.21
CA ALA A 626 27.40 11.45 15.26
C ALA A 626 27.55 9.92 15.19
N LEU A 627 26.56 9.21 14.64
CA LEU A 627 26.61 7.76 14.43
C LEU A 627 27.62 7.35 13.34
N ARG A 628 27.99 8.26 12.43
CA ARG A 628 28.83 8.00 11.24
C ARG A 628 28.36 6.75 10.48
N PRO A 629 27.13 6.78 9.94
CA PRO A 629 26.59 5.66 9.19
C PRO A 629 27.47 5.30 7.99
N ASP A 630 27.91 6.29 7.21
CA ASP A 630 28.87 6.15 6.10
C ASP A 630 28.53 4.98 5.14
N GLY A 631 27.23 4.80 4.85
CA GLY A 631 26.75 3.75 3.98
C GLY A 631 26.54 2.39 4.64
N ARG A 632 26.61 2.29 5.97
CA ARG A 632 26.24 1.08 6.73
C ARG A 632 24.76 1.11 7.11
N ALA A 633 24.11 -0.05 7.10
CA ALA A 633 22.72 -0.22 7.52
C ALA A 633 22.59 -0.21 9.06
N PHE A 634 21.40 0.13 9.56
CA PHE A 634 21.12 0.11 11.00
C PHE A 634 20.41 -1.18 11.41
N LEU A 635 21.00 -1.89 12.38
CA LEU A 635 20.36 -2.94 13.14
C LEU A 635 19.55 -2.29 14.27
N LYS A 636 18.25 -2.12 14.05
CA LYS A 636 17.36 -1.44 15.02
C LYS A 636 16.97 -2.38 16.16
N ALA A 637 17.05 -1.94 17.40
CA ALA A 637 16.69 -2.71 18.58
C ALA A 637 15.51 -2.06 19.32
N VAL A 638 14.50 -2.85 19.69
CA VAL A 638 13.39 -2.36 20.53
C VAL A 638 12.68 -3.51 21.25
N GLU A 639 12.26 -3.26 22.48
CA GLU A 639 11.50 -4.22 23.28
C GLU A 639 10.03 -4.31 22.84
N TYR A 640 9.38 -5.42 23.14
CA TYR A 640 7.96 -5.60 22.96
C TYR A 640 7.16 -4.84 24.03
N THR A 641 6.10 -4.16 23.61
CA THR A 641 5.06 -3.61 24.48
C THR A 641 3.72 -4.24 24.13
N PRO A 642 2.80 -4.47 25.08
CA PRO A 642 1.45 -4.91 24.76
C PRO A 642 0.68 -3.92 23.87
N PRO A 643 -0.31 -4.41 23.07
CA PRO A 643 -1.16 -3.53 22.28
C PRO A 643 -2.02 -2.61 23.17
N PRO A 644 -2.45 -1.43 22.67
CA PRO A 644 -3.26 -0.49 23.45
C PRO A 644 -4.66 -1.01 23.80
N GLU A 645 -5.13 -2.06 23.11
CA GLU A 645 -6.41 -2.72 23.37
C GLU A 645 -6.21 -4.23 23.37
N GLU A 646 -6.59 -4.86 24.48
CA GLU A 646 -6.53 -6.31 24.69
C GLU A 646 -7.94 -6.88 24.89
N SER A 647 -8.12 -8.15 24.51
CA SER A 647 -9.36 -8.88 24.83
C SER A 647 -9.53 -9.05 26.34
N GLY A 648 -10.77 -9.07 26.82
CA GLY A 648 -11.10 -9.28 28.23
C GLY A 648 -12.49 -9.87 28.42
N GLU A 649 -13.02 -9.88 29.65
CA GLU A 649 -14.32 -10.51 29.94
C GLU A 649 -15.49 -9.89 29.14
N GLN A 650 -15.49 -8.57 28.94
CA GLN A 650 -16.54 -7.87 28.19
C GLN A 650 -16.43 -8.07 26.68
N TYR A 651 -15.20 -8.12 26.16
CA TYR A 651 -14.86 -8.26 24.74
C TYR A 651 -13.83 -9.40 24.59
N PRO A 652 -14.29 -10.67 24.59
CA PRO A 652 -13.41 -11.84 24.75
C PRO A 652 -12.63 -12.23 23.49
N PHE A 653 -12.89 -11.58 22.35
CA PHE A 653 -12.22 -11.88 21.09
C PHE A 653 -11.34 -10.72 20.63
N VAL A 654 -10.27 -11.04 19.90
CA VAL A 654 -9.54 -10.05 19.10
C VAL A 654 -10.01 -10.13 17.65
N CYS A 655 -10.55 -9.04 17.14
CA CYS A 655 -10.92 -8.87 15.74
C CYS A 655 -9.72 -8.43 14.91
N THR A 656 -9.49 -9.12 13.81
CA THR A 656 -8.54 -8.73 12.77
C THR A 656 -9.26 -8.56 11.44
N THR A 657 -8.96 -7.49 10.70
CA THR A 657 -9.59 -7.25 9.40
C THR A 657 -8.68 -7.67 8.25
N GLY A 658 -9.21 -7.95 7.07
CA GLY A 658 -8.35 -8.13 5.91
C GLY A 658 -9.05 -8.27 4.57
N ARG A 659 -8.29 -8.78 3.61
CA ARG A 659 -8.69 -8.83 2.20
C ARG A 659 -9.20 -10.20 1.81
N THR A 660 -9.96 -10.19 0.73
CA THR A 660 -10.41 -11.38 0.01
C THR A 660 -9.80 -11.37 -1.38
N VAL A 661 -9.72 -12.53 -2.01
CA VAL A 661 -9.22 -12.64 -3.39
C VAL A 661 -10.07 -11.88 -4.42
N TYR A 662 -11.38 -11.72 -4.18
CA TYR A 662 -12.32 -11.23 -5.20
C TYR A 662 -12.46 -9.71 -5.23
N HIS A 663 -12.31 -9.04 -4.09
CA HIS A 663 -12.61 -7.62 -3.98
C HIS A 663 -11.38 -6.76 -3.79
N PHE A 664 -11.41 -5.56 -4.37
CA PHE A 664 -10.42 -4.52 -4.17
C PHE A 664 -11.06 -3.38 -3.38
N HIS A 665 -10.45 -3.04 -2.24
CA HIS A 665 -10.90 -2.00 -1.32
C HIS A 665 -12.43 -1.99 -1.12
N THR A 666 -13.08 -0.84 -1.28
CA THR A 666 -14.50 -0.60 -0.97
C THR A 666 -15.46 -1.14 -2.04
N ARG A 667 -14.98 -2.02 -2.94
CA ARG A 667 -15.76 -2.68 -3.99
C ARG A 667 -16.33 -1.75 -5.05
N THR A 668 -16.06 -0.46 -5.03
CA THR A 668 -16.57 0.48 -6.04
C THR A 668 -16.13 0.09 -7.46
N LYS A 669 -14.93 -0.48 -7.63
CA LYS A 669 -14.53 -1.09 -8.92
C LYS A 669 -15.01 -2.55 -9.05
N THR A 670 -14.51 -3.44 -8.18
CA THR A 670 -14.70 -4.90 -8.33
C THR A 670 -16.13 -5.38 -8.10
N GLY A 671 -16.93 -4.66 -7.32
CA GLY A 671 -18.33 -4.99 -7.05
C GLY A 671 -19.24 -4.82 -8.26
N ARG A 672 -18.81 -4.09 -9.29
CA ARG A 672 -19.51 -3.93 -10.58
C ARG A 672 -19.21 -5.08 -11.55
N SER A 673 -18.18 -5.89 -11.30
CA SER A 673 -17.96 -7.12 -12.06
C SER A 673 -18.92 -8.22 -11.61
N ARG A 674 -19.73 -8.75 -12.54
CA ARG A 674 -20.70 -9.83 -12.27
C ARG A 674 -20.04 -11.05 -11.62
N HIS A 675 -18.86 -11.43 -12.11
CA HIS A 675 -18.12 -12.61 -11.67
C HIS A 675 -17.64 -12.43 -10.22
N LEU A 676 -17.00 -11.30 -9.92
CA LEU A 676 -16.45 -11.00 -8.59
C LEU A 676 -17.58 -10.73 -7.57
N ARG A 677 -18.65 -10.05 -7.98
CA ARG A 677 -19.84 -9.81 -7.15
C ARG A 677 -20.46 -11.12 -6.68
N ARG A 678 -20.67 -12.08 -7.58
CA ARG A 678 -21.24 -13.39 -7.24
C ARG A 678 -20.34 -14.23 -6.33
N ALA A 679 -19.02 -14.09 -6.46
CA ALA A 679 -18.07 -14.87 -5.67
C ALA A 679 -18.04 -14.46 -4.18
N ALA A 680 -18.33 -13.20 -3.86
CA ALA A 680 -18.37 -12.70 -2.49
C ALA A 680 -19.39 -11.52 -2.34
N PRO A 681 -20.70 -11.79 -2.39
CA PRO A 681 -21.72 -10.75 -2.46
C PRO A 681 -21.88 -9.97 -1.15
N GLU A 682 -21.72 -10.65 -0.02
CA GLU A 682 -21.96 -10.14 1.33
C GLU A 682 -20.70 -10.30 2.22
N PRO A 683 -20.55 -9.50 3.30
CA PRO A 683 -19.52 -9.69 4.30
C PRO A 683 -19.85 -10.92 5.16
N TRP A 684 -18.86 -11.34 5.96
CA TRP A 684 -19.01 -12.43 6.93
C TRP A 684 -18.05 -12.19 8.11
N VAL A 685 -18.29 -12.87 9.22
CA VAL A 685 -17.28 -13.03 10.28
C VAL A 685 -16.76 -14.46 10.27
N GLU A 686 -15.44 -14.62 10.22
CA GLU A 686 -14.81 -15.94 10.40
C GLU A 686 -14.58 -16.22 11.88
N LEU A 687 -15.09 -17.37 12.34
CA LEU A 687 -14.89 -17.88 13.70
C LEU A 687 -14.14 -19.21 13.67
N ALA A 688 -13.34 -19.48 14.70
CA ALA A 688 -12.80 -20.81 14.90
C ALA A 688 -13.94 -21.79 15.23
N ALA A 689 -13.83 -23.05 14.80
CA ALA A 689 -14.86 -24.06 15.04
C ALA A 689 -15.19 -24.24 16.54
N ALA A 690 -14.17 -24.17 17.40
CA ALA A 690 -14.37 -24.25 18.86
C ALA A 690 -15.13 -23.04 19.43
N ASP A 691 -14.84 -21.83 18.92
CA ASP A 691 -15.53 -20.62 19.37
C ASP A 691 -16.98 -20.58 18.88
N ALA A 692 -17.24 -21.03 17.65
CA ALA A 692 -18.60 -21.19 17.13
C ALA A 692 -19.41 -22.19 17.96
N ALA A 693 -18.80 -23.30 18.37
CA ALA A 693 -19.44 -24.30 19.24
C ALA A 693 -19.78 -23.72 20.62
N ASP A 694 -18.86 -22.97 21.25
CA ASP A 694 -19.10 -22.33 22.54
C ASP A 694 -20.20 -21.25 22.48
N LEU A 695 -20.28 -20.53 21.35
CA LEU A 695 -21.32 -19.53 21.09
C LEU A 695 -22.66 -20.14 20.64
N GLY A 696 -22.71 -21.44 20.34
CA GLY A 696 -23.92 -22.10 19.85
C GLY A 696 -24.39 -21.62 18.47
N VAL A 697 -23.45 -21.25 17.59
CA VAL A 697 -23.71 -20.76 16.23
C VAL A 697 -23.10 -21.67 15.15
N THR A 698 -23.71 -21.67 13.97
CA THR A 698 -23.32 -22.47 12.80
C THR A 698 -23.09 -21.59 11.57
N ASP A 699 -22.54 -22.15 10.49
CA ASP A 699 -22.37 -21.43 9.22
C ASP A 699 -23.69 -20.80 8.76
N GLY A 700 -23.65 -19.50 8.46
CA GLY A 700 -24.80 -18.73 7.98
C GLY A 700 -25.69 -18.12 9.07
N ASP A 701 -25.54 -18.52 10.34
CA ASP A 701 -26.23 -17.82 11.44
C ASP A 701 -25.82 -16.34 11.47
N LEU A 702 -26.79 -15.47 11.70
CA LEU A 702 -26.51 -14.04 11.84
C LEU A 702 -25.99 -13.74 13.24
N VAL A 703 -24.86 -13.05 13.31
CA VAL A 703 -24.28 -12.59 14.56
C VAL A 703 -23.98 -11.10 14.50
N ARG A 704 -23.96 -10.49 15.68
CA ARG A 704 -23.52 -9.14 15.91
C ARG A 704 -22.11 -9.18 16.48
N VAL A 705 -21.19 -8.46 15.84
CA VAL A 705 -19.82 -8.27 16.30
C VAL A 705 -19.71 -6.84 16.78
N GLU A 706 -19.36 -6.63 18.05
CA GLU A 706 -19.37 -5.31 18.69
C GLU A 706 -18.04 -5.00 19.35
N SER A 707 -17.58 -3.75 19.23
CA SER A 707 -16.52 -3.15 20.05
C SER A 707 -17.08 -1.95 20.82
N VAL A 708 -16.22 -1.27 21.58
CA VAL A 708 -16.59 0.01 22.23
C VAL A 708 -16.92 1.13 21.25
N ARG A 709 -16.54 1.00 19.97
CA ARG A 709 -16.71 2.04 18.92
C ARG A 709 -17.98 1.86 18.09
N GLY A 710 -18.45 0.62 17.95
CA GLY A 710 -19.56 0.30 17.05
C GLY A 710 -19.76 -1.20 16.89
N GLY A 711 -20.59 -1.57 15.93
CA GLY A 711 -20.89 -2.97 15.66
C GLY A 711 -21.30 -3.23 14.22
N VAL A 712 -21.19 -4.49 13.81
CA VAL A 712 -21.64 -4.99 12.52
C VAL A 712 -22.49 -6.25 12.70
N GLU A 713 -23.40 -6.49 11.77
CA GLU A 713 -24.24 -7.69 11.74
C GLU A 713 -24.00 -8.46 10.46
N VAL A 714 -23.35 -9.61 10.59
CA VAL A 714 -22.83 -10.39 9.46
C VAL A 714 -23.04 -11.89 9.69
N PRO A 715 -23.22 -12.69 8.62
CA PRO A 715 -23.32 -14.12 8.75
C PRO A 715 -22.00 -14.73 9.25
N VAL A 716 -22.10 -15.77 10.08
CA VAL A 716 -20.98 -16.58 10.52
C VAL A 716 -20.45 -17.39 9.33
N ARG A 717 -19.12 -17.45 9.24
CA ARG A 717 -18.38 -18.45 8.48
C ARG A 717 -17.47 -19.21 9.44
N ILE A 718 -17.69 -20.50 9.63
CA ILE A 718 -16.75 -21.33 10.39
C ILE A 718 -15.50 -21.49 9.54
N GLY A 719 -14.42 -20.87 10.00
CA GLY A 719 -13.27 -20.54 9.19
C GLY A 719 -11.96 -21.04 9.76
N ARG A 720 -10.88 -20.63 9.09
CA ARG A 720 -9.51 -21.02 9.40
C ARG A 720 -8.80 -19.92 10.20
N VAL A 721 -9.36 -19.59 11.36
CA VAL A 721 -8.79 -18.63 12.31
C VAL A 721 -8.50 -19.35 13.64
N ARG A 722 -7.47 -18.90 14.38
CA ARG A 722 -7.16 -19.46 15.70
C ARG A 722 -8.25 -19.10 16.72
N ARG A 723 -8.40 -19.92 17.76
CA ARG A 723 -9.31 -19.67 18.88
C ARG A 723 -9.07 -18.29 19.51
N GLY A 724 -10.13 -17.58 19.88
CA GLY A 724 -10.09 -16.25 20.49
C GLY A 724 -9.83 -15.11 19.49
N VAL A 725 -9.68 -15.40 18.20
CA VAL A 725 -9.51 -14.40 17.14
C VAL A 725 -10.63 -14.54 16.13
N VAL A 726 -11.19 -13.40 15.70
CA VAL A 726 -12.21 -13.34 14.66
C VAL A 726 -11.71 -12.53 13.47
N PHE A 727 -12.19 -12.86 12.26
CA PHE A 727 -11.78 -12.13 11.06
C PHE A 727 -12.96 -11.55 10.29
N LEU A 728 -12.84 -10.30 9.83
CA LEU A 728 -13.80 -9.68 8.91
C LEU A 728 -13.12 -9.14 7.64
N PRO A 729 -13.71 -9.35 6.45
CA PRO A 729 -13.30 -8.64 5.25
C PRO A 729 -13.76 -7.19 5.31
N PHE A 730 -12.86 -6.22 5.10
CA PHE A 730 -13.20 -4.78 5.21
C PHE A 730 -13.83 -4.19 3.94
N HIS A 731 -14.06 -5.00 2.91
CA HIS A 731 -14.41 -4.53 1.57
C HIS A 731 -15.80 -3.88 1.43
N TYR A 732 -16.66 -4.04 2.43
CA TYR A 732 -18.09 -3.81 2.31
C TYR A 732 -18.47 -2.47 2.94
N GLY A 733 -18.83 -1.51 2.07
CA GLY A 733 -19.50 -0.27 2.45
C GLY A 733 -21.02 -0.37 2.24
N TYR A 734 -21.62 0.75 1.86
CA TYR A 734 -23.06 0.94 1.78
C TYR A 734 -23.55 1.38 0.39
N TRP A 735 -22.66 1.70 -0.56
CA TRP A 735 -23.05 2.15 -1.92
C TRP A 735 -23.91 1.14 -2.70
N ASP A 736 -23.83 -0.14 -2.36
CA ASP A 736 -24.58 -1.23 -2.98
C ASP A 736 -25.78 -1.69 -2.15
N THR A 737 -26.28 -0.81 -1.27
CA THR A 737 -27.43 -1.03 -0.38
C THR A 737 -28.45 0.10 -0.56
N ASP A 738 -29.70 -0.15 -0.19
CA ASP A 738 -30.82 0.79 -0.27
C ASP A 738 -30.95 1.72 0.95
N GLY A 739 -29.91 1.79 1.81
CA GLY A 739 -29.89 2.64 3.00
C GLY A 739 -30.62 2.07 4.23
N GLU A 740 -31.40 0.99 4.07
CA GLU A 740 -32.07 0.26 5.18
C GLU A 740 -31.28 -1.00 5.61
N GLY A 741 -30.04 -1.14 5.12
CA GLY A 741 -29.18 -2.29 5.35
C GLY A 741 -28.56 -2.33 6.74
N ARG A 742 -28.18 -3.55 7.16
CA ARG A 742 -27.47 -3.78 8.43
C ARG A 742 -26.07 -3.15 8.41
N PRO A 743 -25.54 -2.66 9.55
CA PRO A 743 -24.15 -2.23 9.67
C PRO A 743 -23.21 -3.37 9.26
N ARG A 744 -22.31 -3.11 8.31
CA ARG A 744 -21.52 -4.17 7.65
C ARG A 744 -20.06 -3.84 7.41
N ALA A 745 -19.67 -2.57 7.57
CA ALA A 745 -18.30 -2.13 7.34
C ALA A 745 -17.39 -2.52 8.51
N ALA A 746 -16.34 -3.31 8.26
CA ALA A 746 -15.47 -3.79 9.33
C ALA A 746 -14.80 -2.65 10.13
N ASN A 747 -14.58 -1.50 9.49
CA ASN A 747 -13.93 -0.36 10.14
C ASN A 747 -14.82 0.42 11.12
N GLU A 748 -16.10 0.06 11.25
CA GLU A 748 -16.94 0.47 12.38
C GLU A 748 -16.36 -0.04 13.72
N LEU A 749 -15.52 -1.10 13.67
CA LEU A 749 -14.92 -1.74 14.84
C LEU A 749 -13.51 -1.24 15.18
N THR A 750 -12.81 -0.60 14.23
CA THR A 750 -11.36 -0.34 14.30
C THR A 750 -11.04 1.04 14.88
N MET A 751 -9.90 1.16 15.54
CA MET A 751 -9.48 2.37 16.28
C MET A 751 -8.61 3.34 15.47
N THR A 752 -8.59 4.59 15.91
CA THR A 752 -7.74 5.65 15.34
C THR A 752 -6.34 5.73 15.94
N GLU A 753 -5.94 4.84 16.85
CA GLU A 753 -4.55 4.68 17.31
C GLU A 753 -3.62 4.28 16.15
N TRP A 754 -2.32 4.56 16.28
CA TRP A 754 -1.32 4.33 15.23
C TRP A 754 0.06 3.89 15.73
N ASP A 755 0.84 3.27 14.84
CA ASP A 755 2.25 2.98 15.04
C ASP A 755 3.07 4.28 15.27
N PRO A 756 3.97 4.34 16.28
CA PRO A 756 4.66 5.56 16.65
C PRO A 756 5.50 6.21 15.55
N VAL A 757 6.06 5.44 14.62
CA VAL A 757 6.95 5.98 13.57
C VAL A 757 6.18 6.22 12.28
N SER A 758 5.62 5.17 11.70
CA SER A 758 4.93 5.23 10.41
C SER A 758 3.60 5.97 10.46
N LYS A 759 3.03 6.15 11.67
CA LYS A 759 1.70 6.72 11.91
C LYS A 759 0.59 5.94 11.20
N GLN A 760 0.85 4.67 10.89
CA GLN A 760 -0.11 3.76 10.28
C GLN A 760 -1.08 3.22 11.34
N PRO A 761 -2.41 3.30 11.11
CA PRO A 761 -3.39 2.90 12.13
C PRO A 761 -3.54 1.38 12.31
N LEU A 762 -4.07 1.01 13.47
CA LEU A 762 -4.22 -0.36 13.96
C LEU A 762 -5.53 -0.99 13.45
N PHE A 763 -5.50 -1.58 12.24
CA PHE A 763 -6.65 -2.31 11.69
C PHE A 763 -6.68 -3.81 12.04
N LYS A 764 -5.59 -4.37 12.58
CA LYS A 764 -5.47 -5.82 12.82
C LYS A 764 -5.79 -6.23 14.25
N ILE A 765 -6.17 -5.28 15.09
CA ILE A 765 -6.40 -5.46 16.52
C ILE A 765 -7.61 -4.62 16.90
N SER A 766 -8.64 -5.24 17.46
CA SER A 766 -9.76 -4.59 18.14
C SER A 766 -10.40 -5.63 19.05
N ALA A 767 -10.61 -5.33 20.32
CA ALA A 767 -11.35 -6.20 21.22
C ALA A 767 -12.83 -6.17 20.84
N VAL A 768 -13.41 -7.35 20.64
CA VAL A 768 -14.81 -7.49 20.25
C VAL A 768 -15.54 -8.57 21.04
N ARG A 769 -16.85 -8.48 21.05
CA ARG A 769 -17.78 -9.52 21.49
C ARG A 769 -18.59 -9.98 20.29
N VAL A 770 -18.88 -11.27 20.24
CA VAL A 770 -19.75 -11.87 19.23
C VAL A 770 -21.01 -12.38 19.93
N THR A 771 -22.18 -11.94 19.50
CA THR A 771 -23.47 -12.39 20.02
C THR A 771 -24.37 -12.83 18.89
N ARG A 772 -25.19 -13.86 19.12
CA ARG A 772 -26.21 -14.26 18.15
C ARG A 772 -27.28 -13.16 18.05
N VAL A 773 -27.70 -12.84 16.83
CA VAL A 773 -28.89 -12.01 16.61
C VAL A 773 -30.09 -12.94 16.63
N GLU A 774 -31.00 -12.74 17.58
CA GLU A 774 -32.29 -13.45 17.59
C GLU A 774 -33.16 -12.90 16.46
N GLY A 775 -33.69 -13.81 15.64
CA GLY A 775 -34.54 -13.50 14.48
C GLY A 775 -36.01 -13.44 14.80
#